data_AF-G5K9H2-F1
#
_entry.id   AF-G5K9H2-F1
#
_cell.length_a   1.000
_cell.length_b   1.000
_cell.length_c   1.000
_cell.angle_alpha   90.00
_cell.angle_beta   90.00
_cell.angle_gamma   90.00
#
_symmetry.space_group_name_H-M   'P 1'
#
loop_
_entity.id
_entity.type
_entity.pdbx_description
1 polymer ?
#
loop_
_entity_poly.entity_id
_entity_poly.type
_entity_poly.pdbx_seq_one_letter_code
_entity_poly.pdbx_strand_id
1 'polypeptide(L)'
;MKKHIKTIALTLTTVSVVAHCQEVYGLEREEVPRQAQTPSSSNDDWFDEDTSGDYLGVNKESSTIDPVVTDLFSDTTPPHSEVQGQEEANTAPTKEASEEVSEEPQDRPKSHSEVKTEQDKESHLSDKVDTTAPTWEATDFITKGDTLVGFSKSGVEKLSHTGHLLLPSRAADGTVLTQVASFAFTPDKKTAIAEYTSRVGENGKTSQLDVSQKEIINEGEVFNAYRITKVTIPNGYKHIGSDAFVDNKNISEIILPESLESISDYAFAHMSLKQVRLPNNLTSIGELAFFDNQITGTLYLPSKLTRLAERSFKSNHIQAIEFGGNELKVIGEASFQDNDLTTVTLPDGLEKIESEAFTGNPGDDHYNNYVVLRTKTGQNPHQLSTENVYVNPGKALWQEGHHLDYSKWLEEDFTYQKNVVTGFSAKGLQKVRRNKHLEIPKQYKGIIITEIGDNAFRNVDFYNKTLRKYDLEEVKLPSTIRKIGAFAFQSNSLTSFEASEDLEEIKEGAFMNNRLATLELNDKLTTIGDAAFHINHIYAIVIPESVQKIGRSAFRQNGAKNLIFMGNKVKSLGEMAFLSNALESLDLSEQKQLTEIPVQAFSDNALIEVILPPALQSIREEAFKKNHLKELNASSTLSYIAFNAFDENTGDDHFDKKVVVKTVNNSHDLADGDQFVVDPMKLAKTTTDIADILKRIAHLPYQELRQTTQTQFKEIAAAGRRLQTKKNLSQGEKLKFLQDAQFFLGRLSLDKLLAKAEQTLVSKKGAENSDLLERTVGKARLAYNNSAVTETKLKRLEKELDLLTGLVEGKGSLAHAKMVQGVYLLKTPLPLPEYYIGLNVYFDQAGKIIYVLDMSDTIGEGQKDDYGNPIVNVDEDNEGYHALAIATLADYEGLTIKDILESNLDQLKTIRQVPMATYHRSGIFQALRNAAAEAEQLRPKTDKHKQKSRLTQSATAKNEHSQIYSDPTRLPSSQHLNKAQPSGILPRTGSESNPIYTVLGYLSLALLFLISLGRKGDIKLPRDGRH
;
A
#
# COMPACT_ATOMS: atom_id res chain seq x y z
N MET A 1 -36.31 -20.33 -16.68
CA MET A 1 -35.76 -19.24 -15.84
C MET A 1 -34.24 -19.36 -15.62
N LYS A 2 -33.70 -20.38 -14.92
CA LYS A 2 -32.23 -20.49 -14.69
C LYS A 2 -31.32 -20.41 -15.94
N LYS A 3 -31.75 -20.99 -17.07
CA LYS A 3 -31.02 -20.90 -18.35
C LYS A 3 -31.14 -19.52 -19.02
N HIS A 4 -32.25 -18.81 -18.84
CA HIS A 4 -32.44 -17.45 -19.35
C HIS A 4 -31.73 -16.40 -18.48
N ILE A 5 -31.56 -16.63 -17.18
CA ILE A 5 -30.80 -15.73 -16.29
C ILE A 5 -29.29 -15.86 -16.54
N LYS A 6 -28.76 -17.07 -16.79
CA LYS A 6 -27.37 -17.23 -17.27
C LYS A 6 -27.15 -16.54 -18.61
N THR A 7 -28.13 -16.61 -19.53
CA THR A 7 -28.07 -15.85 -20.79
C THR A 7 -28.13 -14.35 -20.54
N ILE A 8 -28.98 -13.85 -19.64
CA ILE A 8 -29.08 -12.42 -19.29
C ILE A 8 -27.78 -11.90 -18.65
N ALA A 9 -27.21 -12.63 -17.70
CA ALA A 9 -25.91 -12.30 -17.08
C ALA A 9 -24.79 -12.28 -18.13
N LEU A 10 -24.73 -13.30 -19.00
CA LEU A 10 -23.74 -13.38 -20.09
C LEU A 10 -23.96 -12.30 -21.17
N THR A 11 -25.21 -11.93 -21.47
CA THR A 11 -25.52 -10.79 -22.35
C THR A 11 -25.26 -9.44 -21.69
N LEU A 12 -25.39 -9.30 -20.38
CA LEU A 12 -25.01 -8.07 -19.67
C LEU A 12 -23.50 -7.88 -19.66
N THR A 13 -22.71 -8.95 -19.50
CA THR A 13 -21.25 -8.90 -19.68
C THR A 13 -20.86 -8.65 -21.14
N THR A 14 -21.44 -9.38 -22.10
CA THR A 14 -21.04 -9.24 -23.53
C THR A 14 -21.56 -7.98 -24.23
N VAL A 15 -22.75 -7.47 -23.89
CA VAL A 15 -23.27 -6.19 -24.43
C VAL A 15 -22.53 -5.00 -23.81
N SER A 16 -22.09 -5.10 -22.54
CA SER A 16 -21.23 -4.08 -21.94
C SER A 16 -19.85 -4.03 -22.60
N VAL A 17 -19.24 -5.18 -22.92
CA VAL A 17 -17.93 -5.24 -23.60
C VAL A 17 -17.97 -4.60 -25.01
N VAL A 18 -19.07 -4.73 -25.76
CA VAL A 18 -19.17 -4.23 -27.13
C VAL A 18 -19.60 -2.75 -27.20
N ALA A 19 -20.44 -2.27 -26.27
CA ALA A 19 -20.87 -0.87 -26.25
C ALA A 19 -19.85 0.08 -25.60
N HIS A 20 -18.94 -0.42 -24.75
CA HIS A 20 -18.08 0.43 -23.91
C HIS A 20 -16.60 0.43 -24.28
N CYS A 21 -16.17 -0.29 -25.32
CA CYS A 21 -14.85 -0.05 -25.94
C CYS A 21 -14.70 1.38 -26.51
N GLN A 22 -15.77 2.18 -26.55
CA GLN A 22 -15.75 3.57 -27.00
C GLN A 22 -16.16 4.62 -25.94
N GLU A 23 -16.61 4.27 -24.73
CA GLU A 23 -17.16 5.26 -23.78
C GLU A 23 -16.71 5.12 -22.29
N VAL A 24 -15.87 4.15 -21.91
CA VAL A 24 -15.41 4.01 -20.50
C VAL A 24 -14.01 4.54 -20.31
N TYR A 25 -13.85 5.86 -20.30
CA TYR A 25 -12.74 6.51 -19.58
C TYR A 25 -13.15 7.87 -18.95
N GLY A 26 -14.46 8.10 -18.74
CA GLY A 26 -15.00 9.33 -18.18
C GLY A 26 -15.79 9.11 -16.90
N LEU A 27 -15.09 8.94 -15.76
CA LEU A 27 -15.65 9.18 -14.42
C LEU A 27 -14.55 9.73 -13.51
N GLU A 28 -14.12 10.96 -13.76
CA GLU A 28 -13.56 11.84 -12.73
C GLU A 28 -14.21 13.21 -12.89
N ARG A 29 -14.72 13.73 -11.76
CA ARG A 29 -15.75 14.77 -11.65
C ARG A 29 -15.29 16.15 -12.14
N GLU A 30 -16.24 16.88 -12.74
CA GLU A 30 -16.24 18.34 -12.80
C GLU A 30 -16.36 18.93 -11.39
N GLU A 31 -15.54 19.91 -11.05
CA GLU A 31 -15.71 20.74 -9.85
C GLU A 31 -16.66 21.91 -10.14
N VAL A 32 -17.71 22.06 -9.31
CA VAL A 32 -18.54 23.28 -9.23
C VAL A 32 -17.92 24.20 -8.16
N PRO A 33 -17.75 25.52 -8.41
CA PRO A 33 -16.92 26.39 -7.59
C PRO A 33 -17.55 26.71 -6.22
N ARG A 34 -16.77 26.57 -5.14
CA ARG A 34 -17.14 27.06 -3.80
C ARG A 34 -16.86 28.56 -3.67
N GLN A 35 -17.91 29.34 -3.40
CA GLN A 35 -17.80 30.69 -2.83
C GLN A 35 -17.39 30.61 -1.35
N ALA A 36 -16.56 31.56 -0.94
CA ALA A 36 -15.90 31.63 0.36
C ALA A 36 -16.89 31.75 1.55
N GLN A 37 -16.76 30.84 2.51
CA GLN A 37 -17.11 31.08 3.91
C GLN A 37 -15.96 30.60 4.82
N THR A 38 -15.70 31.40 5.85
CA THR A 38 -14.56 31.41 6.79
C THR A 38 -14.28 30.09 7.53
N PRO A 39 -13.02 29.83 7.96
CA PRO A 39 -12.61 28.52 8.44
C PRO A 39 -13.00 28.28 9.91
N SER A 40 -13.72 27.18 10.17
CA SER A 40 -13.68 26.47 11.45
C SER A 40 -12.73 25.28 11.32
N SER A 41 -11.72 25.24 12.18
CA SER A 41 -10.70 24.20 12.25
C SER A 41 -11.27 22.81 12.53
N SER A 42 -10.99 21.86 11.64
CA SER A 42 -11.04 20.41 11.92
C SER A 42 -9.84 19.76 11.21
N ASN A 43 -8.71 19.68 11.91
CA ASN A 43 -7.68 18.68 11.63
C ASN A 43 -8.12 17.42 12.37
N ASP A 44 -8.62 16.43 11.65
CA ASP A 44 -8.80 15.06 12.14
C ASP A 44 -8.32 14.12 11.03
N ASP A 45 -7.00 14.15 10.78
CA ASP A 45 -6.29 13.02 10.18
C ASP A 45 -5.84 12.13 11.34
N TRP A 46 -6.32 10.89 11.33
CA TRP A 46 -6.23 9.98 12.45
C TRP A 46 -5.14 8.93 12.20
N PHE A 47 -3.87 9.35 12.20
CA PHE A 47 -2.64 8.54 12.44
C PHE A 47 -1.40 9.48 12.52
N ASP A 48 -1.40 10.47 13.42
CA ASP A 48 -0.21 11.31 13.67
C ASP A 48 0.08 11.42 15.18
N GLU A 49 1.20 10.85 15.63
CA GLU A 49 1.85 11.16 16.91
C GLU A 49 2.98 12.19 16.69
N ASP A 50 2.77 13.40 17.24
CA ASP A 50 3.70 14.44 17.74
C ASP A 50 4.96 14.88 16.93
N THR A 51 5.03 16.21 16.67
CA THR A 51 6.12 17.06 17.19
C THR A 51 5.67 18.52 17.33
N SER A 52 5.57 19.05 18.56
CA SER A 52 5.51 20.49 18.82
C SER A 52 6.55 20.90 19.87
N GLY A 53 7.54 21.70 19.44
CA GLY A 53 8.46 22.44 20.30
C GLY A 53 8.24 23.94 20.13
N ASP A 54 7.98 24.61 21.26
CA ASP A 54 7.73 26.05 21.42
C ASP A 54 8.81 26.96 20.80
N TYR A 55 8.37 28.06 20.17
CA TYR A 55 9.07 29.36 20.26
C TYR A 55 8.05 30.53 20.30
N LEU A 56 8.00 31.20 21.46
CA LEU A 56 7.33 32.49 21.69
C LEU A 56 8.15 33.64 21.10
N GLY A 57 7.49 34.60 20.43
CA GLY A 57 8.13 35.81 19.93
C GLY A 57 7.17 36.87 19.37
N VAL A 58 6.65 37.70 20.26
CA VAL A 58 5.86 38.94 20.12
C VAL A 58 6.20 39.82 18.90
N ASN A 59 5.17 40.31 18.17
CA ASN A 59 4.98 41.76 17.92
C ASN A 59 3.59 42.13 17.35
N LYS A 60 3.04 43.19 17.93
CA LYS A 60 1.81 43.91 17.57
C LYS A 60 2.11 45.05 16.59
N GLU A 61 1.03 45.51 15.94
CA GLU A 61 0.75 46.81 15.28
C GLU A 61 0.36 46.59 13.81
N SER A 62 -0.60 47.28 13.17
CA SER A 62 -1.62 48.28 13.51
C SER A 62 -2.23 48.72 12.15
N SER A 63 -3.47 49.24 12.17
CA SER A 63 -4.10 50.19 11.22
C SER A 63 -4.45 49.71 9.80
N THR A 64 -5.72 49.45 9.47
CA THR A 64 -6.83 50.39 9.08
C THR A 64 -6.65 51.05 7.71
N ILE A 65 -7.60 50.84 6.79
CA ILE A 65 -8.62 51.81 6.33
C ILE A 65 -9.47 51.18 5.21
N ASP A 66 -10.75 51.54 5.26
CA ASP A 66 -11.95 51.01 4.61
C ASP A 66 -12.28 51.82 3.31
N PRO A 67 -13.51 51.81 2.75
CA PRO A 67 -13.92 51.20 1.47
C PRO A 67 -14.39 52.26 0.45
N VAL A 68 -15.07 51.87 -0.65
CA VAL A 68 -16.05 52.62 -1.49
C VAL A 68 -16.21 51.86 -2.82
N VAL A 69 -17.36 51.64 -3.49
CA VAL A 69 -18.82 51.89 -3.35
C VAL A 69 -19.39 51.39 -4.71
N THR A 70 -20.29 50.39 -4.72
CA THR A 70 -21.74 50.47 -5.04
C THR A 70 -22.16 50.02 -6.45
N ASP A 71 -23.31 49.34 -6.45
CA ASP A 71 -24.45 49.49 -7.37
C ASP A 71 -24.37 48.84 -8.77
N LEU A 72 -25.44 48.28 -9.36
CA LEU A 72 -26.87 48.24 -9.02
C LEU A 72 -27.54 47.10 -9.84
N PHE A 73 -28.62 46.57 -9.28
CA PHE A 73 -29.61 45.63 -9.84
C PHE A 73 -30.16 46.01 -11.22
N SER A 74 -30.63 45.03 -12.02
CA SER A 74 -32.08 44.75 -12.22
C SER A 74 -32.42 43.98 -13.51
N ASP A 75 -33.21 42.91 -13.32
CA ASP A 75 -34.39 42.45 -14.08
C ASP A 75 -34.43 42.37 -15.63
N THR A 76 -34.80 41.20 -16.15
CA THR A 76 -36.16 40.86 -16.65
C THR A 76 -36.14 39.66 -17.63
N THR A 77 -37.12 38.76 -17.49
CA THR A 77 -37.51 37.68 -18.43
C THR A 77 -38.64 38.17 -19.38
N PRO A 78 -39.26 37.32 -20.23
CA PRO A 78 -38.90 36.85 -21.59
C PRO A 78 -39.94 37.37 -22.65
N PRO A 79 -40.03 36.85 -23.90
CA PRO A 79 -40.94 35.71 -24.18
C PRO A 79 -40.65 34.82 -25.43
N HIS A 80 -41.50 33.79 -25.57
CA HIS A 80 -41.68 32.72 -26.59
C HIS A 80 -41.77 33.09 -28.08
N SER A 81 -41.50 32.09 -28.96
CA SER A 81 -42.44 31.68 -30.04
C SER A 81 -42.07 30.32 -30.69
N GLU A 82 -43.09 29.46 -30.86
CA GLU A 82 -43.14 28.18 -31.58
C GLU A 82 -43.14 28.33 -33.11
N VAL A 83 -42.68 27.31 -33.86
CA VAL A 83 -43.26 26.87 -35.16
C VAL A 83 -43.09 25.35 -35.33
N GLN A 84 -44.17 24.69 -35.77
CA GLN A 84 -44.36 23.27 -36.08
C GLN A 84 -43.89 22.86 -37.49
N GLY A 85 -43.71 21.54 -37.73
CA GLY A 85 -44.29 20.90 -38.93
C GLY A 85 -43.52 19.79 -39.68
N GLN A 86 -43.93 18.54 -39.44
CA GLN A 86 -44.22 17.42 -40.39
C GLN A 86 -43.07 16.66 -41.12
N GLU A 87 -42.92 15.34 -40.85
CA GLU A 87 -43.41 14.14 -41.62
C GLU A 87 -42.57 13.84 -42.88
N GLU A 88 -42.17 12.63 -43.30
CA GLU A 88 -42.59 11.26 -43.03
C GLU A 88 -41.53 10.26 -43.59
N ALA A 89 -41.38 9.13 -42.88
CA ALA A 89 -41.14 7.74 -43.31
C ALA A 89 -40.46 7.35 -44.66
N ASN A 90 -39.48 6.44 -44.57
CA ASN A 90 -39.63 4.98 -44.84
C ASN A 90 -38.58 4.29 -45.76
N THR A 91 -38.28 3.04 -45.36
CA THR A 91 -37.81 1.86 -46.14
C THR A 91 -36.32 1.65 -46.46
N ALA A 92 -35.75 0.64 -45.77
CA ALA A 92 -34.71 -0.29 -46.26
C ALA A 92 -35.39 -1.45 -47.06
N PRO A 93 -34.74 -2.59 -47.44
CA PRO A 93 -33.33 -3.03 -47.36
C PRO A 93 -32.85 -3.85 -48.61
N THR A 94 -31.80 -4.69 -48.43
CA THR A 94 -31.37 -5.93 -49.16
C THR A 94 -30.47 -5.79 -50.40
N LYS A 95 -29.49 -6.66 -50.73
CA LYS A 95 -28.72 -7.79 -50.12
C LYS A 95 -27.71 -8.28 -51.20
N GLU A 96 -26.65 -9.00 -50.75
CA GLU A 96 -25.91 -10.08 -51.46
C GLU A 96 -25.11 -9.75 -52.74
N ALA A 97 -24.03 -10.44 -53.15
CA ALA A 97 -23.03 -11.37 -52.61
C ALA A 97 -22.16 -11.83 -53.83
N SER A 98 -20.99 -12.43 -53.57
CA SER A 98 -20.25 -13.39 -54.45
C SER A 98 -19.50 -12.83 -55.68
N GLU A 99 -18.40 -13.37 -56.22
CA GLU A 99 -17.31 -14.28 -55.81
C GLU A 99 -16.30 -14.34 -56.99
N GLU A 100 -15.07 -14.76 -56.70
CA GLU A 100 -14.19 -15.61 -57.52
C GLU A 100 -13.36 -15.13 -58.75
N VAL A 101 -12.03 -15.20 -58.57
CA VAL A 101 -11.07 -16.16 -59.21
C VAL A 101 -10.06 -15.70 -60.30
N SER A 102 -8.81 -16.13 -60.00
CA SER A 102 -7.67 -16.59 -60.82
C SER A 102 -6.73 -15.64 -61.56
N GLU A 103 -5.43 -15.90 -61.30
CA GLU A 103 -4.38 -16.38 -62.21
C GLU A 103 -3.08 -15.56 -62.25
N GLU A 104 -2.02 -16.15 -61.71
CA GLU A 104 -0.59 -15.89 -61.99
C GLU A 104 -0.18 -16.67 -63.27
N PRO A 105 0.88 -16.29 -64.04
CA PRO A 105 2.26 -16.66 -63.64
C PRO A 105 3.43 -15.78 -64.15
N GLN A 106 4.54 -15.83 -63.39
CA GLN A 106 5.98 -15.88 -63.74
C GLN A 106 6.60 -14.96 -64.81
N ASP A 107 7.74 -14.31 -64.47
CA ASP A 107 9.10 -14.78 -64.84
C ASP A 107 10.21 -13.88 -64.23
N ARG A 108 11.40 -14.45 -63.96
CA ARG A 108 12.64 -13.79 -63.51
C ARG A 108 13.70 -13.95 -64.61
N PRO A 109 14.68 -13.04 -64.72
CA PRO A 109 16.03 -13.52 -64.39
C PRO A 109 16.96 -12.52 -63.66
N LYS A 110 17.99 -13.13 -63.09
CA LYS A 110 19.11 -12.64 -62.25
C LYS A 110 20.01 -11.60 -62.94
N SER A 111 20.66 -10.71 -62.16
CA SER A 111 22.11 -10.81 -61.83
C SER A 111 22.71 -9.57 -61.14
N HIS A 112 23.46 -9.84 -60.07
CA HIS A 112 24.76 -9.27 -59.64
C HIS A 112 24.98 -7.79 -59.24
N SER A 113 25.46 -7.69 -57.99
CA SER A 113 26.61 -6.93 -57.45
C SER A 113 26.55 -5.41 -57.32
N GLU A 114 26.30 -4.98 -56.07
CA GLU A 114 27.26 -4.30 -55.18
C GLU A 114 28.16 -3.15 -55.72
N VAL A 115 27.93 -1.95 -55.13
CA VAL A 115 28.90 -1.05 -54.43
C VAL A 115 29.03 0.39 -54.98
N LYS A 116 28.76 1.34 -54.03
CA LYS A 116 29.20 2.76 -53.89
C LYS A 116 28.52 3.82 -54.78
N THR A 117 28.13 5.03 -54.33
CA THR A 117 28.18 5.75 -53.04
C THR A 117 27.32 7.03 -53.18
N GLU A 118 26.93 7.59 -52.03
CA GLU A 118 26.77 9.02 -51.74
C GLU A 118 25.61 9.85 -52.32
N GLN A 119 24.77 10.26 -51.37
CA GLN A 119 24.39 11.64 -51.04
C GLN A 119 23.36 12.40 -51.89
N ASP A 120 22.51 13.06 -51.10
CA ASP A 120 21.68 14.22 -51.38
C ASP A 120 20.42 14.00 -52.23
N LYS A 121 19.30 13.89 -51.52
CA LYS A 121 18.15 14.80 -51.68
C LYS A 121 17.15 14.62 -50.55
N GLU A 122 17.16 15.58 -49.62
CA GLU A 122 15.91 16.04 -49.00
C GLU A 122 14.94 16.47 -50.11
N SER A 123 13.68 16.05 -50.02
CA SER A 123 12.53 16.96 -49.93
C SER A 123 11.20 16.25 -50.19
N HIS A 124 10.23 16.62 -49.34
CA HIS A 124 8.77 16.54 -49.53
C HIS A 124 8.09 15.16 -49.43
N LEU A 125 7.67 14.79 -48.22
CA LEU A 125 6.31 14.30 -48.03
C LEU A 125 5.48 15.42 -47.40
N SER A 126 4.52 15.91 -48.17
CA SER A 126 3.51 16.86 -47.74
C SER A 126 2.47 16.16 -46.86
N ASP A 127 2.45 16.52 -45.58
CA ASP A 127 1.39 16.15 -44.65
C ASP A 127 0.05 16.78 -45.09
N LYS A 128 -0.96 15.93 -45.28
CA LYS A 128 -2.36 16.38 -45.15
C LYS A 128 -2.64 16.50 -43.65
N VAL A 129 -2.51 17.72 -43.13
CA VAL A 129 -2.93 18.08 -41.78
C VAL A 129 -4.45 18.05 -41.72
N ASP A 130 -5.01 17.26 -40.81
CA ASP A 130 -6.41 17.28 -40.41
C ASP A 130 -6.68 18.61 -39.68
N THR A 131 -7.47 19.50 -40.29
CA THR A 131 -7.67 20.89 -39.83
C THR A 131 -8.83 21.03 -38.83
N THR A 132 -9.19 19.97 -38.09
CA THR A 132 -10.34 20.00 -37.16
C THR A 132 -9.99 19.81 -35.69
N ALA A 133 -8.73 19.54 -35.34
CA ALA A 133 -8.28 19.48 -33.94
C ALA A 133 -8.00 20.89 -33.37
N PRO A 134 -8.39 21.19 -32.11
CA PRO A 134 -8.08 22.48 -31.49
C PRO A 134 -6.57 22.68 -31.41
N THR A 135 -6.08 23.79 -31.97
CA THR A 135 -4.66 24.17 -31.88
C THR A 135 -4.34 24.59 -30.45
N TRP A 136 -3.25 24.03 -29.91
CA TRP A 136 -2.67 24.47 -28.64
C TRP A 136 -2.03 25.84 -28.83
N GLU A 137 -2.36 26.78 -27.95
CA GLU A 137 -1.86 28.15 -27.95
C GLU A 137 -0.88 28.33 -26.77
N ALA A 138 0.05 29.27 -26.88
CA ALA A 138 1.03 29.52 -25.81
C ALA A 138 0.37 29.89 -24.47
N THR A 139 -0.81 30.51 -24.50
CA THR A 139 -1.60 30.87 -23.31
C THR A 139 -2.22 29.68 -22.60
N ASP A 140 -2.28 28.51 -23.22
CA ASP A 140 -2.76 27.29 -22.58
C ASP A 140 -1.76 26.74 -21.55
N PHE A 141 -0.54 27.28 -21.54
CA PHE A 141 0.55 26.82 -20.69
C PHE A 141 1.05 27.92 -19.77
N ILE A 142 1.67 27.49 -18.67
CA ILE A 142 2.44 28.36 -17.79
C ILE A 142 3.90 28.28 -18.19
N THR A 143 4.56 29.43 -18.32
CA THR A 143 5.97 29.55 -18.71
C THR A 143 6.71 30.49 -17.77
N LYS A 144 7.97 30.20 -17.46
CA LYS A 144 8.89 31.10 -16.77
C LYS A 144 10.16 31.27 -17.61
N GLY A 145 10.33 32.45 -18.21
CA GLY A 145 11.42 32.69 -19.16
C GLY A 145 11.33 31.75 -20.35
N ASP A 146 12.39 30.98 -20.60
CA ASP A 146 12.46 29.99 -21.68
C ASP A 146 11.98 28.59 -21.28
N THR A 147 11.40 28.44 -20.09
CA THR A 147 11.01 27.16 -19.50
C THR A 147 9.49 27.01 -19.44
N LEU A 148 9.00 25.89 -19.97
CA LEU A 148 7.60 25.47 -19.89
C LEU A 148 7.33 24.74 -18.57
N VAL A 149 6.33 25.19 -17.81
CA VAL A 149 6.11 24.77 -16.42
C VAL A 149 4.90 23.84 -16.26
N GLY A 150 3.93 23.88 -17.17
CA GLY A 150 2.76 22.99 -17.13
C GLY A 150 1.52 23.63 -17.76
N PHE A 151 0.34 23.06 -17.48
CA PHE A 151 -0.92 23.62 -17.96
C PHE A 151 -1.38 24.85 -17.16
N SER A 152 -1.98 25.79 -17.86
CA SER A 152 -2.89 26.78 -17.27
C SER A 152 -4.30 26.20 -17.13
N LYS A 153 -5.22 26.95 -16.53
CA LYS A 153 -6.65 26.59 -16.47
C LYS A 153 -7.26 26.33 -17.84
N SER A 154 -7.01 27.20 -18.82
CA SER A 154 -7.52 27.00 -20.18
C SER A 154 -6.89 25.79 -20.86
N GLY A 155 -5.65 25.46 -20.52
CA GLY A 155 -4.98 24.26 -21.02
C GLY A 155 -5.64 22.97 -20.55
N VAL A 156 -6.01 22.88 -19.27
CA VAL A 156 -6.73 21.71 -18.73
C VAL A 156 -8.15 21.63 -19.31
N GLU A 157 -8.84 22.76 -19.46
CA GLU A 157 -10.14 22.80 -20.16
C GLU A 157 -10.01 22.31 -21.61
N LYS A 158 -8.95 22.72 -22.33
CA LYS A 158 -8.70 22.28 -23.70
C LYS A 158 -8.34 20.79 -23.78
N LEU A 159 -7.63 20.25 -22.79
CA LEU A 159 -7.29 18.83 -22.67
C LEU A 159 -8.54 17.93 -22.62
N SER A 160 -9.69 18.45 -22.17
CA SER A 160 -10.95 17.69 -22.19
C SER A 160 -11.46 17.37 -23.62
N HIS A 161 -10.95 18.06 -24.64
CA HIS A 161 -11.39 17.95 -26.03
C HIS A 161 -10.40 17.20 -26.95
N THR A 162 -9.15 16.98 -26.52
CA THR A 162 -8.13 16.29 -27.31
C THR A 162 -7.12 15.59 -26.43
N GLY A 163 -6.75 14.35 -26.76
CA GLY A 163 -5.66 13.63 -26.10
C GLY A 163 -4.27 13.88 -26.70
N HIS A 164 -4.18 14.61 -27.81
CA HIS A 164 -2.89 14.96 -28.43
C HIS A 164 -2.42 16.31 -27.90
N LEU A 165 -1.39 16.29 -27.06
CA LEU A 165 -0.71 17.46 -26.51
C LEU A 165 0.39 17.95 -27.46
N LEU A 166 0.26 19.17 -27.98
CA LEU A 166 1.30 19.86 -28.74
C LEU A 166 1.89 20.98 -27.90
N LEU A 167 3.19 20.90 -27.57
CA LEU A 167 3.84 21.97 -26.81
C LEU A 167 4.10 23.20 -27.69
N PRO A 168 4.04 24.42 -27.14
CA PRO A 168 4.26 25.64 -27.90
C PRO A 168 5.77 25.85 -28.12
N SER A 169 6.17 26.42 -29.26
CA SER A 169 7.59 26.78 -29.49
C SER A 169 8.01 28.09 -28.82
N ARG A 170 7.03 28.91 -28.42
CA ARG A 170 7.21 30.21 -27.78
C ARG A 170 6.21 30.41 -26.65
N ALA A 171 6.62 31.14 -25.62
CA ALA A 171 5.72 31.65 -24.59
C ALA A 171 4.78 32.72 -25.15
N ALA A 172 3.75 33.08 -24.37
CA ALA A 172 2.77 34.09 -24.76
C ALA A 172 3.39 35.49 -24.99
N ASP A 173 4.54 35.79 -24.38
CA ASP A 173 5.31 37.02 -24.59
C ASP A 173 6.28 36.96 -25.79
N GLY A 174 6.31 35.83 -26.51
CA GLY A 174 7.17 35.59 -27.67
C GLY A 174 8.55 34.98 -27.35
N THR A 175 8.89 34.77 -26.07
CA THR A 175 10.14 34.12 -25.66
C THR A 175 10.24 32.72 -26.25
N VAL A 176 11.39 32.36 -26.83
CA VAL A 176 11.61 31.00 -27.37
C VAL A 176 11.75 30.04 -26.20
N LEU A 177 10.94 28.97 -26.21
CA LEU A 177 11.01 27.94 -25.20
C LEU A 177 12.11 26.94 -25.55
N THR A 178 12.98 26.64 -24.59
CA THR A 178 14.08 25.70 -24.76
C THR A 178 14.04 24.56 -23.75
N GLN A 179 13.18 24.62 -22.72
CA GLN A 179 13.16 23.63 -21.64
C GLN A 179 11.74 23.27 -21.21
N VAL A 180 11.56 22.02 -20.79
CA VAL A 180 10.40 21.57 -20.00
C VAL A 180 10.86 21.44 -18.55
N ALA A 181 10.16 22.07 -17.62
CA ALA A 181 10.47 22.02 -16.19
C ALA A 181 10.29 20.62 -15.60
N SER A 182 10.95 20.38 -14.48
CA SER A 182 10.68 19.19 -13.66
C SER A 182 9.23 19.20 -13.17
N PHE A 183 8.58 18.04 -13.15
CA PHE A 183 7.16 17.84 -12.83
C PHE A 183 6.15 18.58 -13.72
N ALA A 184 6.55 19.11 -14.89
CA ALA A 184 5.72 20.04 -15.65
C ALA A 184 4.32 19.51 -15.97
N PHE A 185 4.25 18.25 -16.41
CA PHE A 185 3.05 17.50 -16.77
C PHE A 185 2.89 16.24 -15.91
N THR A 186 3.22 16.31 -14.62
CA THR A 186 2.79 15.29 -13.64
C THR A 186 1.31 15.52 -13.30
N PRO A 187 0.43 14.50 -13.38
CA PRO A 187 -1.02 14.65 -13.19
C PRO A 187 -1.41 15.35 -11.88
N ASP A 188 -0.92 14.83 -10.74
CA ASP A 188 -1.01 15.48 -9.43
C ASP A 188 0.35 16.02 -9.00
N LYS A 189 0.83 17.03 -9.74
CA LYS A 189 2.14 17.63 -9.45
C LYS A 189 2.23 18.25 -8.05
N LYS A 190 1.11 18.68 -7.45
CA LYS A 190 1.15 19.32 -6.12
C LYS A 190 1.54 18.31 -5.05
N THR A 191 0.89 17.15 -5.06
CA THR A 191 1.22 16.03 -4.17
C THR A 191 2.61 15.50 -4.48
N ALA A 192 2.93 15.25 -5.77
CA ALA A 192 4.24 14.72 -6.16
C ALA A 192 5.42 15.64 -5.78
N ILE A 193 5.27 16.96 -5.95
CA ILE A 193 6.30 17.93 -5.53
C ILE A 193 6.40 17.99 -4.00
N ALA A 194 5.29 17.95 -3.28
CA ALA A 194 5.30 17.93 -1.81
C ALA A 194 6.01 16.67 -1.29
N GLU A 195 5.74 15.50 -1.89
CA GLU A 195 6.43 14.25 -1.58
C GLU A 195 7.91 14.29 -1.95
N TYR A 196 8.27 14.87 -3.10
CA TYR A 196 9.67 14.96 -3.51
C TYR A 196 10.45 15.90 -2.58
N THR A 197 9.93 17.10 -2.33
CA THR A 197 10.64 18.15 -1.57
C THR A 197 10.63 17.93 -0.06
N SER A 198 9.75 17.08 0.46
CA SER A 198 9.77 16.65 1.86
C SER A 198 10.82 15.56 2.15
N ARG A 199 11.40 14.94 1.11
CA ARG A 199 12.47 13.94 1.28
C ARG A 199 13.73 14.62 1.79
N VAL A 200 14.26 14.07 2.88
CA VAL A 200 15.52 14.48 3.46
C VAL A 200 16.65 13.86 2.64
N GLY A 201 17.48 14.69 2.00
CA GLY A 201 18.65 14.21 1.27
C GLY A 201 19.73 13.65 2.20
N GLU A 202 20.77 13.02 1.64
CA GLU A 202 21.88 12.41 2.39
C GLU A 202 22.57 13.35 3.40
N ASN A 203 22.47 14.66 3.17
CA ASN A 203 23.00 15.70 4.05
C ASN A 203 22.09 16.04 5.24
N GLY A 204 20.97 15.33 5.42
CA GLY A 204 20.01 15.55 6.50
C GLY A 204 19.10 16.76 6.29
N LYS A 205 19.01 17.33 5.08
CA LYS A 205 18.17 18.50 4.77
C LYS A 205 17.24 18.21 3.59
N THR A 206 16.06 18.81 3.62
CA THR A 206 15.17 18.88 2.47
C THR A 206 15.70 19.86 1.42
N SER A 207 15.37 19.62 0.16
CA SER A 207 15.79 20.43 -0.99
C SER A 207 14.58 20.86 -1.80
N GLN A 208 14.57 22.12 -2.22
CA GLN A 208 13.62 22.66 -3.21
C GLN A 208 14.21 22.64 -4.63
N LEU A 209 15.33 21.95 -4.80
CA LEU A 209 16.04 21.83 -6.07
C LEU A 209 15.86 20.44 -6.66
N ASP A 210 15.74 20.36 -7.97
CA ASP A 210 15.78 19.11 -8.73
C ASP A 210 17.21 18.54 -8.82
N VAL A 211 17.35 17.38 -9.48
CA VAL A 211 18.63 16.69 -9.65
C VAL A 211 19.65 17.52 -10.45
N SER A 212 19.18 18.50 -11.24
CA SER A 212 20.01 19.44 -11.99
C SER A 212 20.33 20.72 -11.22
N GLN A 213 20.02 20.76 -9.91
CA GLN A 213 20.20 21.92 -9.02
C GLN A 213 19.37 23.15 -9.44
N LYS A 214 18.25 22.95 -10.14
CA LYS A 214 17.30 24.02 -10.48
C LYS A 214 16.13 24.02 -9.52
N GLU A 215 15.59 25.22 -9.25
CA GLU A 215 14.41 25.37 -8.39
C GLU A 215 13.20 24.65 -8.98
N ILE A 216 12.51 23.85 -8.14
CA ILE A 216 11.28 23.17 -8.53
C ILE A 216 10.13 24.17 -8.54
N ILE A 217 9.45 24.26 -9.68
CA ILE A 217 8.37 25.22 -9.89
C ILE A 217 7.02 24.53 -9.63
N ASN A 218 6.45 24.76 -8.45
CA ASN A 218 5.11 24.28 -8.09
C ASN A 218 4.00 25.22 -8.62
N GLU A 219 3.95 25.37 -9.94
CA GLU A 219 2.90 26.10 -10.65
C GLU A 219 2.29 25.22 -11.75
N GLY A 220 1.02 25.48 -12.06
CA GLY A 220 0.25 24.70 -13.03
C GLY A 220 -0.95 24.01 -12.40
N GLU A 221 -1.88 23.61 -13.25
CA GLU A 221 -3.10 22.93 -12.84
C GLU A 221 -2.93 21.41 -12.79
N VAL A 222 -3.66 20.77 -11.86
CA VAL A 222 -3.79 19.30 -11.76
C VAL A 222 -4.68 18.83 -12.92
N PHE A 223 -4.39 17.65 -13.47
CA PHE A 223 -5.16 17.08 -14.56
C PHE A 223 -5.20 15.55 -14.48
N ASN A 224 -6.13 14.93 -15.23
CA ASN A 224 -6.31 13.48 -15.23
C ASN A 224 -5.23 12.78 -16.08
N ALA A 225 -4.51 11.84 -15.48
CA ALA A 225 -3.37 11.09 -16.05
C ALA A 225 -3.69 10.27 -17.31
N TYR A 226 -4.97 9.99 -17.56
CA TYR A 226 -5.46 9.15 -18.64
C TYR A 226 -5.89 9.96 -19.88
N ARG A 227 -5.83 11.30 -19.83
CA ARG A 227 -6.30 12.16 -20.93
C ARG A 227 -5.31 12.26 -22.08
N ILE A 228 -4.02 12.38 -21.78
CA ILE A 228 -2.99 12.55 -22.82
C ILE A 228 -2.66 11.18 -23.41
N THR A 229 -2.81 11.05 -24.73
CA THR A 229 -2.49 9.83 -25.49
C THR A 229 -1.26 9.99 -26.37
N LYS A 230 -0.96 11.23 -26.78
CA LYS A 230 0.18 11.58 -27.64
C LYS A 230 0.78 12.92 -27.23
N VAL A 231 2.11 13.02 -27.23
CA VAL A 231 2.83 14.28 -27.01
C VAL A 231 3.70 14.64 -28.22
N THR A 232 3.67 15.91 -28.62
CA THR A 232 4.57 16.45 -29.65
C THR A 232 5.32 17.65 -29.10
N ILE A 233 6.65 17.53 -29.04
CA ILE A 233 7.55 18.58 -28.58
C ILE A 233 8.24 19.17 -29.83
N PRO A 234 8.00 20.45 -30.18
CA PRO A 234 8.54 21.03 -31.41
C PRO A 234 10.05 21.29 -31.31
N ASN A 235 10.70 21.49 -32.46
CA ASN A 235 12.11 21.90 -32.50
C ASN A 235 12.33 23.22 -31.74
N GLY A 236 13.45 23.31 -31.03
CA GLY A 236 13.83 24.44 -30.16
C GLY A 236 14.09 24.01 -28.72
N TYR A 237 13.36 22.99 -28.24
CA TYR A 237 13.60 22.39 -26.93
C TYR A 237 14.93 21.63 -26.90
N LYS A 238 15.71 21.88 -25.85
CA LYS A 238 17.03 21.31 -25.56
C LYS A 238 17.02 20.39 -24.35
N HIS A 239 16.17 20.65 -23.36
CA HIS A 239 16.18 19.93 -22.08
C HIS A 239 14.77 19.56 -21.61
N ILE A 240 14.62 18.34 -21.09
CA ILE A 240 13.41 17.87 -20.40
C ILE A 240 13.78 17.54 -18.96
N GLY A 241 13.10 18.20 -18.01
CA GLY A 241 13.33 18.09 -16.57
C GLY A 241 12.86 16.77 -15.96
N SER A 242 13.19 16.59 -14.68
CA SER A 242 12.87 15.36 -13.94
C SER A 242 11.38 15.18 -13.78
N ASP A 243 10.88 13.95 -13.87
CA ASP A 243 9.46 13.61 -13.66
C ASP A 243 8.49 14.37 -14.59
N ALA A 244 8.99 15.01 -15.66
CA ALA A 244 8.23 15.98 -16.43
C ALA A 244 6.92 15.42 -17.02
N PHE A 245 6.87 14.13 -17.37
CA PHE A 245 5.70 13.43 -17.89
C PHE A 245 5.39 12.13 -17.12
N VAL A 246 5.93 11.95 -15.91
CA VAL A 246 5.76 10.72 -15.13
C VAL A 246 4.29 10.38 -14.88
N ASP A 247 3.98 9.08 -14.82
CA ASP A 247 2.66 8.53 -14.49
C ASP A 247 1.50 8.88 -15.43
N ASN A 248 1.78 9.46 -16.60
CA ASN A 248 0.79 9.62 -17.66
C ASN A 248 0.53 8.28 -18.37
N LYS A 249 -0.34 7.46 -17.79
CA LYS A 249 -0.54 6.05 -18.15
C LYS A 249 -1.03 5.82 -19.59
N ASN A 250 -1.68 6.79 -20.23
CA ASN A 250 -2.22 6.62 -21.58
C ASN A 250 -1.31 7.17 -22.70
N ILE A 251 -0.21 7.86 -22.38
CA ILE A 251 0.69 8.36 -23.41
C ILE A 251 1.41 7.18 -24.05
N SER A 252 1.07 6.93 -25.32
CA SER A 252 1.58 5.80 -26.10
C SER A 252 2.53 6.20 -27.23
N GLU A 253 2.53 7.48 -27.58
CA GLU A 253 3.39 8.07 -28.61
C GLU A 253 3.97 9.40 -28.13
N ILE A 254 5.28 9.58 -28.31
CA ILE A 254 5.96 10.85 -28.12
C ILE A 254 6.84 11.19 -29.32
N ILE A 255 6.73 12.44 -29.78
CA ILE A 255 7.58 13.00 -30.83
C ILE A 255 8.55 13.98 -30.17
N LEU A 256 9.81 13.57 -30.06
CA LEU A 256 10.91 14.37 -29.52
C LEU A 256 11.57 15.21 -30.62
N PRO A 257 12.10 16.40 -30.32
CA PRO A 257 12.72 17.27 -31.31
C PRO A 257 14.19 16.91 -31.54
N GLU A 258 14.69 17.14 -32.76
CA GLU A 258 16.09 16.90 -33.10
C GLU A 258 17.06 17.86 -32.38
N SER A 259 16.57 18.98 -31.85
CA SER A 259 17.35 19.91 -31.03
C SER A 259 17.59 19.45 -29.59
N LEU A 260 16.98 18.34 -29.16
CA LEU A 260 17.05 17.89 -27.77
C LEU A 260 18.45 17.38 -27.42
N GLU A 261 19.01 17.90 -26.32
CA GLU A 261 20.36 17.63 -25.85
C GLU A 261 20.38 16.74 -24.60
N SER A 262 19.35 16.81 -23.74
CA SER A 262 19.25 15.98 -22.53
C SER A 262 17.82 15.64 -22.09
N ILE A 263 17.64 14.44 -21.53
CA ILE A 263 16.45 13.97 -20.81
C ILE A 263 16.85 13.63 -19.38
N SER A 264 16.18 14.21 -18.38
CA SER A 264 16.51 14.01 -16.97
C SER A 264 15.80 12.79 -16.35
N ASP A 265 16.00 12.60 -15.05
CA ASP A 265 15.58 11.40 -14.31
C ASP A 265 14.05 11.27 -14.28
N TYR A 266 13.53 10.06 -14.42
CA TYR A 266 12.08 9.75 -14.43
C TYR A 266 11.22 10.50 -15.46
N ALA A 267 11.81 11.28 -16.38
CA ALA A 267 11.09 12.20 -17.24
C ALA A 267 9.92 11.57 -18.01
N PHE A 268 10.05 10.31 -18.42
CA PHE A 268 9.03 9.51 -19.11
C PHE A 268 8.77 8.16 -18.41
N ALA A 269 8.96 8.07 -17.10
CA ALA A 269 8.73 6.84 -16.36
C ALA A 269 7.24 6.51 -16.21
N HIS A 270 6.91 5.21 -16.16
CA HIS A 270 5.58 4.70 -15.88
C HIS A 270 4.48 5.18 -16.84
N MET A 271 4.81 5.29 -18.13
CA MET A 271 3.89 5.62 -19.23
C MET A 271 3.58 4.36 -20.07
N SER A 272 2.88 4.50 -21.20
CA SER A 272 2.55 3.40 -22.12
C SER A 272 3.25 3.52 -23.49
N LEU A 273 4.44 4.13 -23.54
CA LEU A 273 5.14 4.39 -24.81
C LEU A 273 5.42 3.07 -25.53
N LYS A 274 4.90 2.92 -26.75
CA LYS A 274 5.12 1.71 -27.57
C LYS A 274 6.43 1.76 -28.35
N GLN A 275 6.87 2.96 -28.70
CA GLN A 275 8.10 3.26 -29.41
C GLN A 275 8.60 4.63 -28.98
N VAL A 276 9.92 4.84 -29.11
CA VAL A 276 10.54 6.16 -28.95
C VAL A 276 11.63 6.34 -30.00
N ARG A 277 11.62 7.49 -30.68
CA ARG A 277 12.73 7.91 -31.56
C ARG A 277 13.59 8.89 -30.79
N LEU A 278 14.76 8.43 -30.35
CA LEU A 278 15.71 9.27 -29.64
C LEU A 278 16.47 10.17 -30.65
N PRO A 279 16.53 11.49 -30.44
CA PRO A 279 17.14 12.42 -31.39
C PRO A 279 18.68 12.33 -31.38
N ASN A 280 19.32 12.63 -32.51
CA ASN A 280 20.75 12.42 -32.69
C ASN A 280 21.65 13.39 -31.88
N ASN A 281 21.11 14.53 -31.46
CA ASN A 281 21.84 15.51 -30.63
C ASN A 281 21.82 15.19 -29.13
N LEU A 282 21.11 14.14 -28.72
CA LEU A 282 20.99 13.78 -27.32
C LEU A 282 22.33 13.27 -26.77
N THR A 283 22.80 13.89 -25.70
CA THR A 283 24.09 13.61 -25.05
C THR A 283 23.95 12.89 -23.71
N SER A 284 22.78 13.00 -23.07
CA SER A 284 22.47 12.38 -21.78
C SER A 284 21.02 11.92 -21.65
N ILE A 285 20.84 10.77 -21.01
CA ILE A 285 19.57 10.20 -20.57
C ILE A 285 19.71 9.87 -19.08
N GLY A 286 18.81 10.44 -18.27
CA GLY A 286 18.81 10.33 -16.82
C GLY A 286 18.42 8.95 -16.29
N GLU A 287 18.56 8.80 -14.98
CA GLU A 287 18.16 7.60 -14.25
C GLU A 287 16.66 7.36 -14.41
N LEU A 288 16.28 6.10 -14.68
CA LEU A 288 14.87 5.67 -14.81
C LEU A 288 14.06 6.47 -15.85
N ALA A 289 14.70 7.21 -16.76
CA ALA A 289 14.03 8.14 -17.66
C ALA A 289 12.91 7.51 -18.51
N PHE A 290 13.06 6.25 -18.94
CA PHE A 290 12.05 5.47 -19.67
C PHE A 290 11.66 4.18 -18.93
N PHE A 291 11.75 4.19 -17.60
CA PHE A 291 11.38 3.04 -16.77
C PHE A 291 9.91 2.66 -16.94
N ASP A 292 9.62 1.36 -16.97
CA ASP A 292 8.26 0.79 -16.93
C ASP A 292 7.34 1.38 -18.02
N ASN A 293 7.74 1.15 -19.26
CA ASN A 293 7.02 1.54 -20.47
C ASN A 293 6.68 0.30 -21.31
N GLN A 294 6.26 0.48 -22.57
CA GLN A 294 5.89 -0.60 -23.49
C GLN A 294 6.78 -0.58 -24.75
N ILE A 295 8.00 -0.03 -24.67
CA ILE A 295 8.86 0.22 -25.84
C ILE A 295 9.26 -1.12 -26.43
N THR A 296 8.89 -1.36 -27.69
CA THR A 296 9.16 -2.63 -28.37
C THR A 296 9.94 -2.48 -29.66
N GLY A 297 10.52 -3.60 -30.14
CA GLY A 297 11.33 -3.66 -31.35
C GLY A 297 12.76 -3.16 -31.14
N THR A 298 13.33 -2.50 -32.15
CA THR A 298 14.70 -1.98 -32.11
C THR A 298 14.75 -0.60 -31.49
N LEU A 299 15.50 -0.45 -30.40
CA LEU A 299 15.87 0.85 -29.84
C LEU A 299 17.13 1.39 -30.54
N TYR A 300 17.02 2.57 -31.12
CA TYR A 300 18.14 3.28 -31.73
C TYR A 300 18.74 4.28 -30.73
N LEU A 301 19.95 4.01 -30.26
CA LEU A 301 20.67 4.89 -29.35
C LEU A 301 21.42 5.99 -30.12
N PRO A 302 21.35 7.27 -29.68
CA PRO A 302 21.98 8.40 -30.36
C PRO A 302 23.50 8.29 -30.48
N SER A 303 24.07 8.88 -31.53
CA SER A 303 25.52 8.79 -31.81
C SER A 303 26.41 9.54 -30.82
N LYS A 304 25.88 10.60 -30.17
CA LYS A 304 26.59 11.47 -29.21
C LYS A 304 26.43 11.06 -27.75
N LEU A 305 25.73 9.96 -27.49
CA LEU A 305 25.47 9.49 -26.14
C LEU A 305 26.76 8.88 -25.55
N THR A 306 27.22 9.40 -24.41
CA THR A 306 28.48 8.95 -23.78
C THR A 306 28.26 7.96 -22.63
N ARG A 307 27.10 8.00 -21.98
CA ARG A 307 26.70 7.10 -20.88
C ARG A 307 25.19 6.87 -20.89
N LEU A 308 24.78 5.64 -20.56
CA LEU A 308 23.42 5.32 -20.14
C LEU A 308 23.36 5.29 -18.61
N ALA A 309 22.42 6.01 -18.02
CA ALA A 309 22.21 6.02 -16.58
C ALA A 309 21.51 4.75 -16.07
N GLU A 310 21.50 4.61 -14.75
CA GLU A 310 20.90 3.50 -14.02
C GLU A 310 19.42 3.34 -14.41
N ARG A 311 19.03 2.09 -14.69
CA ARG A 311 17.65 1.67 -15.01
C ARG A 311 16.93 2.49 -16.10
N SER A 312 17.68 3.22 -16.94
CA SER A 312 17.14 4.17 -17.92
C SER A 312 16.09 3.57 -18.89
N PHE A 313 16.20 2.30 -19.25
CA PHE A 313 15.24 1.55 -20.10
C PHE A 313 14.74 0.27 -19.42
N LYS A 314 14.79 0.19 -18.08
CA LYS A 314 14.32 -0.99 -17.36
C LYS A 314 12.82 -1.23 -17.58
N SER A 315 12.40 -2.50 -17.61
CA SER A 315 10.99 -2.90 -17.70
C SER A 315 10.30 -2.37 -18.97
N ASN A 316 10.79 -2.81 -20.12
CA ASN A 316 10.24 -2.50 -21.44
C ASN A 316 10.15 -3.80 -22.27
N HIS A 317 9.86 -3.70 -23.57
CA HIS A 317 9.76 -4.83 -24.51
C HIS A 317 10.82 -4.74 -25.63
N ILE A 318 11.99 -4.15 -25.34
CA ILE A 318 13.03 -3.90 -26.35
C ILE A 318 13.65 -5.22 -26.79
N GLN A 319 13.63 -5.48 -28.10
CA GLN A 319 14.08 -6.75 -28.69
C GLN A 319 15.48 -6.65 -29.29
N ALA A 320 15.89 -5.45 -29.70
CA ALA A 320 17.20 -5.18 -30.26
C ALA A 320 17.68 -3.77 -29.90
N ILE A 321 18.99 -3.58 -29.87
CA ILE A 321 19.62 -2.27 -29.67
C ILE A 321 20.56 -2.00 -30.84
N GLU A 322 20.40 -0.83 -31.46
CA GLU A 322 21.32 -0.30 -32.46
C GLU A 322 22.01 0.96 -31.93
N PHE A 323 23.34 0.95 -31.94
CA PHE A 323 24.15 2.08 -31.48
C PHE A 323 24.47 2.98 -32.66
N GLY A 324 24.01 4.24 -32.64
CA GLY A 324 24.22 5.22 -33.70
C GLY A 324 25.66 5.74 -33.81
N GLY A 325 26.54 5.39 -32.86
CA GLY A 325 27.93 5.83 -32.83
C GLY A 325 28.80 4.97 -31.92
N ASN A 326 30.07 5.39 -31.74
CA ASN A 326 31.04 4.72 -30.87
C ASN A 326 31.43 5.56 -29.63
N GLU A 327 30.69 6.62 -29.33
CA GLU A 327 31.00 7.52 -28.20
C GLU A 327 30.55 6.97 -26.84
N LEU A 328 29.64 5.99 -26.83
CA LEU A 328 29.12 5.38 -25.60
C LEU A 328 30.22 4.60 -24.87
N LYS A 329 30.52 5.02 -23.63
CA LYS A 329 31.57 4.45 -22.78
C LYS A 329 31.04 3.50 -21.71
N VAL A 330 29.87 3.80 -21.16
CA VAL A 330 29.29 3.04 -20.04
C VAL A 330 27.82 2.74 -20.25
N ILE A 331 27.45 1.48 -20.04
CA ILE A 331 26.07 1.02 -19.84
C ILE A 331 25.84 0.90 -18.32
N GLY A 332 24.94 1.73 -17.78
CA GLY A 332 24.68 1.84 -16.34
C GLY A 332 23.96 0.63 -15.73
N GLU A 333 23.95 0.58 -14.40
CA GLU A 333 23.32 -0.48 -13.60
C GLU A 333 21.87 -0.72 -14.04
N ALA A 334 21.50 -1.99 -14.27
CA ALA A 334 20.16 -2.42 -14.64
C ALA A 334 19.49 -1.65 -15.81
N SER A 335 20.28 -0.96 -16.66
CA SER A 335 19.77 -0.05 -17.70
C SER A 335 18.83 -0.71 -18.71
N PHE A 336 19.04 -1.98 -19.05
CA PHE A 336 18.16 -2.79 -19.90
C PHE A 336 17.57 -3.99 -19.16
N GLN A 337 17.47 -3.93 -17.83
CA GLN A 337 16.85 -5.00 -17.03
C GLN A 337 15.39 -5.20 -17.45
N ASP A 338 14.92 -6.45 -17.46
CA ASP A 338 13.54 -6.84 -17.81
C ASP A 338 13.08 -6.28 -19.17
N ASN A 339 13.81 -6.64 -20.23
CA ASN A 339 13.47 -6.39 -21.64
C ASN A 339 13.38 -7.72 -22.42
N ASP A 340 13.28 -7.67 -23.75
CA ASP A 340 13.16 -8.83 -24.63
C ASP A 340 14.46 -9.13 -25.42
N LEU A 341 15.62 -8.76 -24.88
CA LEU A 341 16.91 -8.90 -25.56
C LEU A 341 17.41 -10.36 -25.56
N THR A 342 17.91 -10.81 -26.71
CA THR A 342 18.55 -12.14 -26.86
C THR A 342 20.04 -12.02 -27.17
N THR A 343 20.37 -11.18 -28.15
CA THR A 343 21.73 -10.84 -28.56
C THR A 343 21.84 -9.33 -28.74
N VAL A 344 22.98 -8.75 -28.37
CA VAL A 344 23.29 -7.32 -28.57
C VAL A 344 24.65 -7.18 -29.22
N THR A 345 24.74 -6.37 -30.28
CA THR A 345 26.03 -6.01 -30.88
C THR A 345 26.54 -4.72 -30.24
N LEU A 346 27.64 -4.81 -29.49
CA LEU A 346 28.22 -3.70 -28.75
C LEU A 346 29.02 -2.74 -29.66
N PRO A 347 29.05 -1.43 -29.36
CA PRO A 347 29.92 -0.47 -30.05
C PRO A 347 31.38 -0.64 -29.59
N ASP A 348 32.34 -0.29 -30.45
CA ASP A 348 33.77 -0.53 -30.19
C ASP A 348 34.33 0.36 -29.07
N GLY A 349 33.68 1.50 -28.79
CA GLY A 349 34.13 2.47 -27.79
C GLY A 349 33.72 2.14 -26.36
N LEU A 350 32.99 1.05 -26.12
CA LEU A 350 32.43 0.70 -24.82
C LEU A 350 33.52 0.18 -23.86
N GLU A 351 33.60 0.79 -22.67
CA GLU A 351 34.64 0.52 -21.67
C GLU A 351 34.10 -0.23 -20.45
N LYS A 352 32.81 -0.08 -20.12
CA LYS A 352 32.21 -0.69 -18.92
C LYS A 352 30.72 -1.04 -19.12
N ILE A 353 30.31 -2.15 -18.54
CA ILE A 353 28.92 -2.55 -18.31
C ILE A 353 28.76 -2.73 -16.80
N GLU A 354 27.79 -2.05 -16.19
CA GLU A 354 27.53 -2.12 -14.75
C GLU A 354 26.59 -3.29 -14.39
N SER A 355 26.42 -3.54 -13.08
CA SER A 355 25.71 -4.73 -12.58
C SER A 355 24.27 -4.79 -13.09
N GLU A 356 23.78 -6.01 -13.31
CA GLU A 356 22.41 -6.32 -13.73
C GLU A 356 21.93 -5.68 -15.04
N ALA A 357 22.81 -5.04 -15.82
CA ALA A 357 22.43 -4.23 -16.99
C ALA A 357 21.50 -4.97 -17.97
N PHE A 358 21.64 -6.30 -18.08
CA PHE A 358 20.82 -7.15 -18.97
C PHE A 358 20.08 -8.27 -18.21
N THR A 359 20.00 -8.23 -16.88
CA THR A 359 19.25 -9.23 -16.11
C THR A 359 17.75 -9.22 -16.47
N GLY A 360 17.07 -10.37 -16.36
CA GLY A 360 15.64 -10.49 -16.66
C GLY A 360 15.28 -10.68 -18.13
N ASN A 361 16.22 -10.39 -19.05
CA ASN A 361 16.03 -10.62 -20.48
C ASN A 361 15.93 -12.12 -20.83
N PRO A 362 15.25 -12.48 -21.94
CA PRO A 362 15.11 -13.87 -22.36
C PRO A 362 16.42 -14.51 -22.78
N GLY A 363 17.40 -13.76 -23.30
CA GLY A 363 18.69 -14.28 -23.73
C GLY A 363 18.62 -15.24 -24.93
N ASP A 364 19.76 -15.77 -25.34
CA ASP A 364 19.85 -16.74 -26.45
C ASP A 364 19.67 -18.17 -25.91
N ASP A 365 18.66 -18.87 -26.43
CA ASP A 365 18.30 -20.23 -26.02
C ASP A 365 19.45 -21.24 -26.19
N HIS A 366 20.37 -21.01 -27.14
CA HIS A 366 21.52 -21.90 -27.32
C HIS A 366 22.65 -21.69 -26.31
N TYR A 367 22.61 -20.58 -25.57
CA TYR A 367 23.59 -20.22 -24.56
C TYR A 367 22.94 -20.17 -23.17
N ASN A 368 22.05 -21.12 -22.88
CA ASN A 368 21.34 -21.24 -21.61
C ASN A 368 20.54 -19.98 -21.23
N ASN A 369 20.01 -19.24 -22.21
CA ASN A 369 19.22 -18.01 -22.01
C ASN A 369 20.03 -16.87 -21.37
N TYR A 370 21.35 -16.87 -21.55
CA TYR A 370 22.19 -15.71 -21.28
C TYR A 370 22.09 -14.74 -22.46
N VAL A 371 22.07 -13.44 -22.19
CA VAL A 371 22.13 -12.46 -23.28
C VAL A 371 23.52 -12.53 -23.91
N VAL A 372 23.57 -12.68 -25.23
CA VAL A 372 24.83 -12.79 -25.96
C VAL A 372 25.26 -11.41 -26.42
N LEU A 373 26.35 -10.91 -25.85
CA LEU A 373 26.95 -9.64 -26.26
C LEU A 373 28.05 -9.91 -27.28
N ARG A 374 27.94 -9.33 -28.47
CA ARG A 374 28.92 -9.46 -29.56
C ARG A 374 29.63 -8.14 -29.80
N THR A 375 30.95 -8.13 -29.68
CA THR A 375 31.78 -7.01 -30.13
C THR A 375 32.00 -7.12 -31.64
N LYS A 376 32.07 -6.00 -32.37
CA LYS A 376 32.30 -6.03 -33.83
C LYS A 376 33.61 -6.73 -34.22
N THR A 377 34.65 -6.58 -33.39
CA THR A 377 35.97 -7.21 -33.59
C THR A 377 36.02 -8.69 -33.19
N GLY A 378 35.00 -9.20 -32.51
CA GLY A 378 35.02 -10.50 -31.83
C GLY A 378 35.98 -10.59 -30.64
N GLN A 379 36.62 -9.49 -30.24
CA GLN A 379 37.55 -9.40 -29.10
C GLN A 379 36.91 -8.61 -27.96
N ASN A 380 37.21 -8.98 -26.70
CA ASN A 380 36.73 -8.26 -25.50
C ASN A 380 37.90 -7.55 -24.78
N PRO A 381 38.50 -6.49 -25.38
CA PRO A 381 39.70 -5.86 -24.84
C PRO A 381 39.47 -5.16 -23.50
N HIS A 382 38.26 -4.67 -23.25
CA HIS A 382 37.87 -3.99 -22.00
C HIS A 382 37.34 -4.93 -20.91
N GLN A 383 37.42 -6.26 -21.12
CA GLN A 383 36.92 -7.27 -20.17
C GLN A 383 35.47 -7.03 -19.75
N LEU A 384 34.65 -6.59 -20.71
CA LEU A 384 33.23 -6.33 -20.50
C LEU A 384 32.55 -7.59 -19.98
N SER A 385 31.81 -7.48 -18.89
CA SER A 385 31.06 -8.56 -18.26
C SER A 385 30.03 -8.00 -17.28
N THR A 386 28.97 -8.76 -17.05
CA THR A 386 27.94 -8.54 -16.02
C THR A 386 27.26 -9.90 -15.78
N GLU A 387 26.31 -9.95 -14.88
CA GLU A 387 25.49 -11.11 -14.56
C GLU A 387 24.62 -11.51 -15.77
N ASN A 388 24.35 -12.81 -15.93
CA ASN A 388 23.44 -13.33 -16.97
C ASN A 388 23.78 -12.98 -18.43
N VAL A 389 25.05 -12.64 -18.73
CA VAL A 389 25.52 -12.42 -20.11
C VAL A 389 26.71 -13.30 -20.48
N TYR A 390 26.87 -13.54 -21.78
CA TYR A 390 28.12 -13.99 -22.37
C TYR A 390 28.64 -12.98 -23.36
N VAL A 391 29.94 -12.64 -23.28
CA VAL A 391 30.59 -11.77 -24.28
C VAL A 391 31.40 -12.61 -25.24
N ASN A 392 31.07 -12.52 -26.53
CA ASN A 392 31.65 -13.31 -27.63
C ASN A 392 31.79 -14.82 -27.32
N PRO A 393 30.73 -15.52 -26.86
CA PRO A 393 30.84 -16.93 -26.50
C PRO A 393 31.22 -17.80 -27.70
N GLY A 394 32.19 -18.69 -27.49
CA GLY A 394 32.57 -19.70 -28.48
C GLY A 394 31.55 -20.85 -28.59
N LYS A 395 31.72 -21.71 -29.60
CA LYS A 395 30.85 -22.88 -29.83
C LYS A 395 30.84 -23.90 -28.67
N ALA A 396 31.80 -23.87 -27.75
CA ALA A 396 31.82 -24.79 -26.63
C ALA A 396 30.67 -24.57 -25.61
N LEU A 397 30.18 -23.34 -25.51
CA LEU A 397 29.03 -22.99 -24.68
C LEU A 397 27.70 -23.15 -25.42
N TRP A 398 27.75 -23.42 -26.73
CA TRP A 398 26.59 -23.58 -27.59
C TRP A 398 25.98 -24.97 -27.37
N GLN A 399 24.70 -25.02 -26.98
CA GLN A 399 23.98 -26.26 -26.72
C GLN A 399 22.89 -26.46 -27.79
N GLU A 400 23.09 -27.45 -28.65
CA GLU A 400 22.13 -27.83 -29.68
C GLU A 400 20.97 -28.62 -29.05
N GLY A 401 19.71 -28.24 -29.34
CA GLY A 401 18.52 -28.98 -28.91
C GLY A 401 17.89 -28.60 -27.56
N HIS A 402 18.40 -27.56 -26.88
CA HIS A 402 17.80 -27.03 -25.63
C HIS A 402 16.70 -25.99 -25.88
N HIS A 403 15.87 -26.18 -26.91
CA HIS A 403 14.78 -25.25 -27.20
C HIS A 403 13.63 -25.48 -26.21
N LEU A 404 13.39 -24.52 -25.32
CA LEU A 404 12.15 -24.51 -24.53
C LEU A 404 10.97 -24.27 -25.47
N ASP A 405 9.94 -25.09 -25.38
CA ASP A 405 8.70 -24.82 -26.12
C ASP A 405 7.91 -23.75 -25.39
N TYR A 406 8.13 -22.48 -25.74
CA TYR A 406 7.46 -21.34 -25.13
C TYR A 406 5.95 -21.28 -25.45
N SER A 407 5.46 -22.04 -26.43
CA SER A 407 4.05 -21.99 -26.84
C SER A 407 3.09 -22.71 -25.88
N LYS A 408 3.61 -23.55 -24.97
CA LYS A 408 2.80 -24.35 -24.05
C LYS A 408 3.47 -24.52 -22.70
N TRP A 409 2.69 -24.67 -21.63
CA TRP A 409 3.18 -25.04 -20.31
C TRP A 409 3.19 -26.56 -20.14
N LEU A 410 4.28 -27.10 -19.58
CA LEU A 410 4.48 -28.52 -19.33
C LEU A 410 4.53 -28.78 -17.83
N GLU A 411 4.24 -30.02 -17.42
CA GLU A 411 4.27 -30.40 -15.99
C GLU A 411 5.63 -30.10 -15.32
N GLU A 412 6.73 -30.20 -16.07
CA GLU A 412 8.11 -29.94 -15.59
C GLU A 412 8.46 -28.45 -15.44
N ASP A 413 7.61 -27.54 -15.91
CA ASP A 413 7.79 -26.09 -15.76
C ASP A 413 7.42 -25.59 -14.35
N PHE A 414 6.90 -26.47 -13.49
CA PHE A 414 6.39 -26.13 -12.18
C PHE A 414 7.07 -26.90 -11.05
N THR A 415 6.99 -26.35 -9.84
CA THR A 415 7.32 -27.03 -8.59
C THR A 415 6.06 -27.48 -7.87
N TYR A 416 6.13 -28.58 -7.12
CA TYR A 416 4.96 -29.18 -6.48
C TYR A 416 5.25 -29.67 -5.06
N GLN A 417 4.22 -29.64 -4.23
CA GLN A 417 4.15 -30.34 -2.95
C GLN A 417 2.89 -31.21 -2.93
N LYS A 418 3.05 -32.50 -3.24
CA LYS A 418 1.93 -33.45 -3.43
C LYS A 418 0.96 -32.97 -4.54
N ASN A 419 -0.28 -32.60 -4.16
CA ASN A 419 -1.37 -32.13 -5.02
C ASN A 419 -1.41 -30.60 -5.16
N VAL A 420 -0.39 -29.90 -4.65
CA VAL A 420 -0.27 -28.44 -4.65
C VAL A 420 0.79 -28.02 -5.66
N VAL A 421 0.48 -27.11 -6.57
CA VAL A 421 1.49 -26.41 -7.39
C VAL A 421 2.04 -25.23 -6.58
N THR A 422 3.36 -25.17 -6.37
CA THR A 422 4.00 -24.19 -5.47
C THR A 422 4.75 -23.09 -6.21
N GLY A 423 4.71 -23.08 -7.54
CA GLY A 423 5.31 -22.04 -8.38
C GLY A 423 6.07 -22.60 -9.58
N PHE A 424 6.96 -21.78 -10.15
CA PHE A 424 7.75 -22.15 -11.32
C PHE A 424 9.01 -22.97 -10.95
N SER A 425 9.33 -23.96 -11.79
CA SER A 425 10.66 -24.57 -11.82
C SER A 425 11.67 -23.61 -12.49
N ALA A 426 12.96 -23.96 -12.50
CA ALA A 426 13.96 -23.18 -13.24
C ALA A 426 13.61 -23.02 -14.73
N LYS A 427 12.98 -24.03 -15.34
CA LYS A 427 12.49 -23.96 -16.72
C LYS A 427 11.26 -23.07 -16.84
N GLY A 428 10.33 -23.16 -15.90
CA GLY A 428 9.16 -22.28 -15.88
C GLY A 428 9.52 -20.81 -15.72
N LEU A 429 10.52 -20.49 -14.89
CA LEU A 429 11.06 -19.13 -14.74
C LEU A 429 11.70 -18.61 -16.01
N GLN A 430 12.25 -19.48 -16.86
CA GLN A 430 12.71 -19.08 -18.19
C GLN A 430 11.54 -18.88 -19.15
N LYS A 431 10.55 -19.78 -19.11
CA LYS A 431 9.38 -19.73 -20.00
C LYS A 431 8.50 -18.51 -19.74
N VAL A 432 8.28 -18.14 -18.48
CA VAL A 432 7.45 -16.98 -18.09
C VAL A 432 8.00 -15.65 -18.60
N ARG A 433 9.28 -15.58 -19.02
CA ARG A 433 9.85 -14.38 -19.63
C ARG A 433 9.18 -14.05 -20.97
N ARG A 434 8.80 -15.07 -21.75
CA ARG A 434 8.16 -14.89 -23.07
C ARG A 434 6.67 -15.26 -23.08
N ASN A 435 6.27 -16.29 -22.34
CA ASN A 435 4.88 -16.72 -22.27
C ASN A 435 4.22 -16.20 -20.99
N LYS A 436 3.36 -15.18 -21.13
CA LYS A 436 2.61 -14.56 -20.01
C LYS A 436 1.24 -15.18 -19.78
N HIS A 437 0.84 -16.16 -20.61
CA HIS A 437 -0.44 -16.86 -20.55
C HIS A 437 -0.26 -18.20 -19.81
N LEU A 438 -0.40 -18.17 -18.49
CA LEU A 438 -0.11 -19.31 -17.64
C LEU A 438 -1.18 -20.40 -17.75
N GLU A 439 -0.78 -21.64 -18.03
CA GLU A 439 -1.69 -22.78 -18.01
C GLU A 439 -1.27 -23.77 -16.92
N ILE A 440 -2.08 -23.91 -15.87
CA ILE A 440 -1.80 -24.81 -14.76
C ILE A 440 -2.10 -26.26 -15.16
N PRO A 441 -1.20 -27.23 -14.94
CA PRO A 441 -1.42 -28.61 -15.33
C PRO A 441 -2.44 -29.30 -14.42
N LYS A 442 -3.30 -30.15 -15.01
CA LYS A 442 -4.31 -30.93 -14.29
C LYS A 442 -3.73 -31.97 -13.34
N GLN A 443 -2.56 -32.52 -13.65
CA GLN A 443 -1.89 -33.55 -12.86
C GLN A 443 -0.38 -33.44 -13.00
N TYR A 444 0.35 -34.02 -12.05
CA TYR A 444 1.80 -34.24 -12.15
C TYR A 444 2.12 -35.65 -11.66
N LYS A 445 2.79 -36.44 -12.50
CA LYS A 445 3.16 -37.85 -12.19
C LYS A 445 1.96 -38.69 -11.71
N GLY A 446 0.78 -38.46 -12.29
CA GLY A 446 -0.47 -39.15 -11.95
C GLY A 446 -1.19 -38.66 -10.68
N ILE A 447 -0.65 -37.65 -9.99
CA ILE A 447 -1.33 -36.97 -8.89
C ILE A 447 -2.12 -35.80 -9.46
N ILE A 448 -3.44 -35.78 -9.24
CA ILE A 448 -4.30 -34.66 -9.65
C ILE A 448 -3.95 -33.42 -8.83
N ILE A 449 -3.73 -32.30 -9.51
CA ILE A 449 -3.50 -31.01 -8.86
C ILE A 449 -4.85 -30.41 -8.48
N THR A 450 -5.00 -30.11 -7.20
CA THR A 450 -6.24 -29.55 -6.65
C THR A 450 -6.03 -28.21 -5.97
N GLU A 451 -4.79 -27.76 -5.79
CA GLU A 451 -4.50 -26.53 -5.07
C GLU A 451 -3.34 -25.75 -5.70
N ILE A 452 -3.42 -24.44 -5.61
CA ILE A 452 -2.32 -23.51 -5.88
C ILE A 452 -1.79 -23.04 -4.53
N GLY A 453 -0.48 -23.18 -4.32
CA GLY A 453 0.17 -22.85 -3.07
C GLY A 453 0.23 -21.35 -2.79
N ASP A 454 0.44 -21.01 -1.52
CA ASP A 454 0.66 -19.63 -1.11
C ASP A 454 1.90 -19.07 -1.83
N ASN A 455 1.83 -17.82 -2.32
CA ASN A 455 2.87 -17.11 -3.08
C ASN A 455 3.32 -17.79 -4.40
N ALA A 456 2.65 -18.83 -4.89
CA ALA A 456 3.16 -19.67 -5.99
C ALA A 456 3.61 -18.87 -7.23
N PHE A 457 2.82 -17.89 -7.65
CA PHE A 457 3.06 -17.03 -8.81
C PHE A 457 3.02 -15.54 -8.44
N ARG A 458 3.38 -15.23 -7.18
CA ARG A 458 3.46 -13.86 -6.67
C ARG A 458 4.57 -13.10 -7.37
N ASN A 459 4.24 -11.93 -7.89
CA ASN A 459 5.15 -11.03 -8.59
C ASN A 459 5.57 -9.85 -7.68
N VAL A 460 6.04 -10.19 -6.48
CA VAL A 460 6.68 -9.25 -5.54
C VAL A 460 7.84 -9.98 -4.85
N ASP A 461 9.02 -9.37 -4.82
CA ASP A 461 10.17 -9.87 -4.05
C ASP A 461 10.55 -8.84 -2.98
N PHE A 462 10.14 -9.09 -1.74
CA PHE A 462 10.42 -8.21 -0.60
C PHE A 462 11.88 -8.26 -0.15
N TYR A 463 12.66 -9.24 -0.60
CA TYR A 463 13.99 -9.52 -0.05
C TYR A 463 15.13 -9.20 -1.01
N ASN A 464 14.92 -9.31 -2.34
CA ASN A 464 16.01 -9.19 -3.32
C ASN A 464 16.01 -7.89 -4.15
N LYS A 465 15.18 -6.89 -3.81
CA LYS A 465 15.09 -5.56 -4.47
C LYS A 465 14.83 -5.58 -6.00
N THR A 466 14.67 -6.74 -6.60
CA THR A 466 14.27 -6.93 -8.00
C THR A 466 12.87 -7.53 -7.99
N LEU A 467 11.87 -6.79 -8.49
CA LEU A 467 10.55 -7.35 -8.74
C LEU A 467 10.75 -8.61 -9.60
N ARG A 468 10.32 -9.78 -9.12
CA ARG A 468 10.29 -10.99 -9.94
C ARG A 468 9.17 -10.86 -10.97
N LYS A 469 9.34 -9.95 -11.95
CA LYS A 469 8.38 -9.58 -12.99
C LYS A 469 7.98 -10.79 -13.81
N TYR A 470 7.03 -11.56 -13.28
CA TYR A 470 6.34 -12.59 -14.05
C TYR A 470 5.42 -11.90 -15.04
N ASP A 471 4.74 -10.83 -14.61
CA ASP A 471 3.78 -10.03 -15.40
C ASP A 471 2.78 -10.92 -16.12
N LEU A 472 2.24 -11.92 -15.42
CA LEU A 472 1.25 -12.81 -16.01
C LEU A 472 0.04 -11.98 -16.48
N GLU A 473 -0.35 -12.18 -17.73
CA GLU A 473 -1.46 -11.46 -18.37
C GLU A 473 -2.75 -12.28 -18.36
N GLU A 474 -2.61 -13.61 -18.32
CA GLU A 474 -3.70 -14.57 -18.27
C GLU A 474 -3.31 -15.79 -17.41
N VAL A 475 -4.31 -16.39 -16.75
CA VAL A 475 -4.19 -17.67 -16.09
C VAL A 475 -5.35 -18.58 -16.45
N LYS A 476 -5.05 -19.80 -16.92
CA LYS A 476 -6.02 -20.86 -17.16
C LYS A 476 -5.87 -21.95 -16.12
N LEU A 477 -6.97 -22.23 -15.43
CA LEU A 477 -7.04 -23.24 -14.40
C LEU A 477 -7.67 -24.53 -14.93
N PRO A 478 -7.13 -25.71 -14.60
CA PRO A 478 -7.83 -26.96 -14.87
C PRO A 478 -9.03 -27.07 -13.93
N SER A 479 -10.07 -27.79 -14.36
CA SER A 479 -11.33 -27.96 -13.61
C SER A 479 -11.20 -28.63 -12.23
N THR A 480 -9.99 -29.09 -11.87
CA THR A 480 -9.69 -29.81 -10.63
C THR A 480 -9.24 -28.91 -9.49
N ILE A 481 -8.93 -27.63 -9.75
CA ILE A 481 -8.48 -26.70 -8.71
C ILE A 481 -9.65 -26.39 -7.77
N ARG A 482 -9.45 -26.67 -6.49
CA ARG A 482 -10.36 -26.45 -5.37
C ARG A 482 -9.97 -25.27 -4.50
N LYS A 483 -8.69 -24.90 -4.48
CA LYS A 483 -8.17 -23.85 -3.63
C LYS A 483 -7.08 -23.04 -4.28
N ILE A 484 -7.14 -21.73 -4.08
CA ILE A 484 -6.08 -20.79 -4.45
C ILE A 484 -5.48 -20.21 -3.18
N GLY A 485 -4.16 -20.37 -3.04
CA GLY A 485 -3.35 -19.96 -1.90
C GLY A 485 -3.27 -18.45 -1.71
N ALA A 486 -2.80 -18.06 -0.53
CA ALA A 486 -2.61 -16.67 -0.15
C ALA A 486 -1.58 -16.00 -1.08
N PHE A 487 -1.90 -14.82 -1.60
CA PHE A 487 -1.06 -14.03 -2.51
C PHE A 487 -0.59 -14.77 -3.77
N ALA A 488 -1.25 -15.87 -4.15
CA ALA A 488 -0.77 -16.77 -5.19
C ALA A 488 -0.50 -16.09 -6.55
N PHE A 489 -1.25 -15.03 -6.91
CA PHE A 489 -1.12 -14.27 -8.14
C PHE A 489 -0.99 -12.76 -7.91
N GLN A 490 -0.58 -12.32 -6.72
CA GLN A 490 -0.48 -10.90 -6.41
C GLN A 490 0.54 -10.18 -7.31
N SER A 491 0.23 -8.92 -7.68
CA SER A 491 1.10 -8.00 -8.44
C SER A 491 1.45 -8.45 -9.86
N ASN A 492 0.53 -9.15 -10.53
CA ASN A 492 0.66 -9.48 -11.95
C ASN A 492 -0.15 -8.50 -12.82
N SER A 493 -0.28 -8.81 -14.12
CA SER A 493 -1.01 -8.02 -15.11
C SER A 493 -2.29 -8.73 -15.58
N LEU A 494 -2.86 -9.60 -14.74
CA LEU A 494 -4.03 -10.41 -15.11
C LEU A 494 -5.22 -9.51 -15.43
N THR A 495 -5.82 -9.71 -16.61
CA THR A 495 -6.98 -8.90 -17.07
C THR A 495 -8.33 -9.60 -16.89
N SER A 496 -8.33 -10.92 -16.77
CA SER A 496 -9.51 -11.73 -16.51
C SER A 496 -9.21 -12.91 -15.60
N PHE A 497 -10.20 -13.35 -14.84
CA PHE A 497 -10.13 -14.57 -14.05
C PHE A 497 -11.37 -15.43 -14.26
N GLU A 498 -11.16 -16.68 -14.65
CA GLU A 498 -12.18 -17.73 -14.70
C GLU A 498 -11.88 -18.79 -13.64
N ALA A 499 -12.81 -18.95 -12.70
CA ALA A 499 -12.71 -19.94 -11.65
C ALA A 499 -12.81 -21.38 -12.22
N SER A 500 -11.98 -22.28 -11.70
CA SER A 500 -12.14 -23.72 -11.90
C SER A 500 -13.52 -24.21 -11.44
N GLU A 501 -14.10 -25.20 -12.15
CA GLU A 501 -15.40 -25.79 -11.79
C GLU A 501 -15.47 -26.29 -10.35
N ASP A 502 -14.37 -26.83 -9.83
CA ASP A 502 -14.26 -27.37 -8.47
C ASP A 502 -13.79 -26.34 -7.42
N LEU A 503 -13.62 -25.06 -7.77
CA LEU A 503 -13.08 -24.07 -6.83
C LEU A 503 -14.01 -23.87 -5.62
N GLU A 504 -13.47 -24.02 -4.41
CA GLU A 504 -14.19 -23.94 -3.14
C GLU A 504 -13.72 -22.75 -2.28
N GLU A 505 -12.46 -22.34 -2.41
CA GLU A 505 -11.79 -21.32 -1.57
C GLU A 505 -10.79 -20.47 -2.36
N ILE A 506 -10.88 -19.14 -2.23
CA ILE A 506 -9.84 -18.18 -2.63
C ILE A 506 -9.33 -17.51 -1.37
N LYS A 507 -8.02 -17.63 -1.10
CA LYS A 507 -7.39 -17.07 0.11
C LYS A 507 -7.02 -15.59 -0.04
N GLU A 508 -6.52 -15.05 1.06
CA GLU A 508 -6.14 -13.65 1.20
C GLU A 508 -5.14 -13.17 0.13
N GLY A 509 -5.40 -11.99 -0.44
CA GLY A 509 -4.54 -11.32 -1.41
C GLY A 509 -4.29 -12.08 -2.71
N ALA A 510 -5.00 -13.18 -2.97
CA ALA A 510 -4.68 -14.11 -4.07
C ALA A 510 -4.54 -13.43 -5.43
N PHE A 511 -5.37 -12.45 -5.74
CA PHE A 511 -5.36 -11.65 -6.97
C PHE A 511 -5.20 -10.15 -6.70
N MET A 512 -4.65 -9.78 -5.54
CA MET A 512 -4.42 -8.36 -5.20
C MET A 512 -3.47 -7.71 -6.21
N ASN A 513 -3.71 -6.43 -6.53
CA ASN A 513 -2.88 -5.63 -7.42
C ASN A 513 -2.71 -6.30 -8.80
N ASN A 514 -3.81 -6.45 -9.51
CA ASN A 514 -3.83 -6.94 -10.89
C ASN A 514 -4.63 -5.95 -11.76
N ARG A 515 -4.99 -6.33 -12.98
CA ARG A 515 -5.78 -5.52 -13.92
C ARG A 515 -7.12 -6.16 -14.24
N LEU A 516 -7.67 -6.98 -13.33
CA LEU A 516 -8.84 -7.79 -13.61
C LEU A 516 -10.04 -6.89 -13.92
N ALA A 517 -10.54 -6.97 -15.15
CA ALA A 517 -11.76 -6.31 -15.59
C ALA A 517 -12.95 -7.29 -15.62
N THR A 518 -12.66 -8.56 -15.94
CA THR A 518 -13.65 -9.65 -16.00
C THR A 518 -13.41 -10.66 -14.88
N LEU A 519 -14.46 -10.93 -14.11
CA LEU A 519 -14.42 -11.88 -12.99
C LEU A 519 -15.54 -12.93 -13.13
N GLU A 520 -15.15 -14.19 -13.30
CA GLU A 520 -16.07 -15.32 -13.33
C GLU A 520 -15.81 -16.27 -12.15
N LEU A 521 -16.73 -16.28 -11.19
CA LEU A 521 -16.69 -17.16 -10.02
C LEU A 521 -17.62 -18.36 -10.22
N ASN A 522 -17.29 -19.51 -9.63
CA ASN A 522 -18.07 -20.75 -9.78
C ASN A 522 -19.08 -20.97 -8.64
N ASP A 523 -20.07 -21.84 -8.88
CA ASP A 523 -21.18 -22.14 -7.97
C ASP A 523 -20.79 -23.02 -6.75
N LYS A 524 -19.51 -23.41 -6.60
CA LYS A 524 -18.99 -24.13 -5.43
C LYS A 524 -18.16 -23.26 -4.48
N LEU A 525 -17.82 -22.04 -4.89
CA LEU A 525 -17.02 -21.12 -4.09
C LEU A 525 -17.75 -20.76 -2.78
N THR A 526 -17.12 -21.02 -1.64
CA THR A 526 -17.73 -20.76 -0.33
C THR A 526 -17.13 -19.55 0.37
N THR A 527 -15.85 -19.26 0.10
CA THR A 527 -15.07 -18.25 0.82
C THR A 527 -14.22 -17.44 -0.15
N ILE A 528 -14.34 -16.12 -0.03
CA ILE A 528 -13.45 -15.13 -0.66
C ILE A 528 -12.64 -14.49 0.47
N GLY A 529 -11.32 -14.63 0.42
CA GLY A 529 -10.39 -14.17 1.46
C GLY A 529 -10.23 -12.66 1.52
N ASP A 530 -9.48 -12.21 2.53
CA ASP A 530 -9.18 -10.79 2.74
C ASP A 530 -8.34 -10.24 1.58
N ALA A 531 -8.66 -9.06 1.07
CA ALA A 531 -7.98 -8.40 -0.06
C ALA A 531 -7.85 -9.27 -1.32
N ALA A 532 -8.65 -10.34 -1.46
CA ALA A 532 -8.48 -11.33 -2.53
C ALA A 532 -8.46 -10.70 -3.94
N PHE A 533 -9.22 -9.64 -4.16
CA PHE A 533 -9.30 -8.89 -5.41
C PHE A 533 -9.07 -7.37 -5.20
N HIS A 534 -8.36 -6.96 -4.15
CA HIS A 534 -8.05 -5.55 -3.88
C HIS A 534 -7.15 -4.97 -4.99
N ILE A 535 -7.39 -3.73 -5.43
CA ILE A 535 -6.63 -3.02 -6.48
C ILE A 535 -6.70 -3.77 -7.81
N ASN A 536 -7.86 -3.65 -8.46
CA ASN A 536 -8.14 -4.24 -9.76
C ASN A 536 -9.05 -3.28 -10.56
N HIS A 537 -9.63 -3.74 -11.66
CA HIS A 537 -10.50 -2.94 -12.54
C HIS A 537 -11.88 -3.58 -12.76
N ILE A 538 -12.37 -4.34 -11.77
CA ILE A 538 -13.56 -5.18 -11.92
C ILE A 538 -14.79 -4.29 -12.04
N TYR A 539 -15.45 -4.33 -13.19
CA TYR A 539 -16.60 -3.48 -13.49
C TYR A 539 -17.89 -3.91 -12.79
N ALA A 540 -18.11 -5.22 -12.68
CA ALA A 540 -19.30 -5.80 -12.06
C ALA A 540 -18.94 -7.00 -11.21
N ILE A 541 -19.41 -7.02 -9.97
CA ILE A 541 -19.16 -8.09 -9.01
C ILE A 541 -20.42 -8.95 -8.91
N VAL A 542 -20.30 -10.23 -9.27
CA VAL A 542 -21.37 -11.21 -9.14
C VAL A 542 -20.94 -12.27 -8.11
N ILE A 543 -21.61 -12.30 -6.97
CA ILE A 543 -21.35 -13.23 -5.88
C ILE A 543 -22.22 -14.50 -6.06
N PRO A 544 -21.63 -15.70 -6.26
CA PRO A 544 -22.38 -16.95 -6.45
C PRO A 544 -23.24 -17.37 -5.25
N GLU A 545 -24.25 -18.21 -5.49
CA GLU A 545 -25.21 -18.70 -4.48
C GLU A 545 -24.54 -19.38 -3.26
N SER A 546 -23.37 -19.99 -3.47
CA SER A 546 -22.65 -20.79 -2.47
C SER A 546 -21.82 -19.97 -1.48
N VAL A 547 -21.53 -18.70 -1.78
CA VAL A 547 -20.61 -17.88 -0.98
C VAL A 547 -21.22 -17.60 0.40
N GLN A 548 -20.45 -17.87 1.43
CA GLN A 548 -20.83 -17.69 2.83
C GLN A 548 -20.07 -16.55 3.51
N LYS A 549 -18.83 -16.30 3.07
CA LYS A 549 -17.94 -15.31 3.66
C LYS A 549 -17.24 -14.50 2.58
N ILE A 550 -17.27 -13.19 2.73
CA ILE A 550 -16.48 -12.21 1.97
C ILE A 550 -15.53 -11.53 2.95
N GLY A 551 -14.22 -11.61 2.67
CA GLY A 551 -13.16 -11.09 3.51
C GLY A 551 -13.07 -9.57 3.56
N ARG A 552 -12.20 -9.06 4.43
CA ARG A 552 -11.90 -7.63 4.57
C ARG A 552 -11.24 -7.11 3.30
N SER A 553 -11.60 -5.91 2.85
CA SER A 553 -11.05 -5.30 1.62
C SER A 553 -11.14 -6.17 0.36
N ALA A 554 -11.95 -7.24 0.35
CA ALA A 554 -11.91 -8.27 -0.69
C ALA A 554 -12.05 -7.72 -2.11
N PHE A 555 -12.87 -6.68 -2.28
CA PHE A 555 -13.13 -5.97 -3.54
C PHE A 555 -12.88 -4.46 -3.41
N ARG A 556 -11.98 -4.04 -2.52
CA ARG A 556 -11.60 -2.63 -2.39
C ARG A 556 -10.95 -2.11 -3.68
N GLN A 557 -11.18 -0.85 -4.05
CA GLN A 557 -10.51 -0.17 -5.18
C GLN A 557 -10.57 -0.98 -6.49
N ASN A 558 -11.80 -1.27 -6.95
CA ASN A 558 -12.05 -1.97 -8.21
C ASN A 558 -12.72 -1.10 -9.29
N GLY A 559 -13.44 -0.05 -8.89
CA GLY A 559 -14.27 0.74 -9.80
C GLY A 559 -15.58 0.04 -10.19
N ALA A 560 -16.04 -0.94 -9.40
CA ALA A 560 -17.26 -1.69 -9.70
C ALA A 560 -18.50 -0.80 -9.63
N LYS A 561 -19.35 -0.86 -10.67
CA LYS A 561 -20.65 -0.16 -10.70
C LYS A 561 -21.81 -1.00 -10.21
N ASN A 562 -21.67 -2.32 -10.28
CA ASN A 562 -22.72 -3.28 -9.95
C ASN A 562 -22.23 -4.32 -8.95
N LEU A 563 -23.04 -4.60 -7.93
CA LEU A 563 -22.85 -5.71 -7.00
C LEU A 563 -24.13 -6.55 -6.97
N ILE A 564 -24.04 -7.80 -7.40
CA ILE A 564 -25.17 -8.72 -7.51
C ILE A 564 -24.88 -9.95 -6.67
N PHE A 565 -25.81 -10.30 -5.79
CA PHE A 565 -25.78 -11.57 -5.06
C PHE A 565 -26.74 -12.56 -5.70
N MET A 566 -26.22 -13.71 -6.12
CA MET A 566 -27.04 -14.75 -6.76
C MET A 566 -27.81 -15.61 -5.74
N GLY A 567 -27.50 -15.49 -4.45
CA GLY A 567 -28.17 -16.22 -3.36
C GLY A 567 -28.09 -15.52 -2.01
N ASN A 568 -28.50 -16.23 -0.96
CA ASN A 568 -28.77 -15.68 0.39
C ASN A 568 -27.90 -16.29 1.50
N LYS A 569 -26.78 -16.92 1.14
CA LYS A 569 -25.92 -17.66 2.08
C LYS A 569 -24.82 -16.82 2.71
N VAL A 570 -24.62 -15.57 2.30
CA VAL A 570 -23.62 -14.67 2.88
C VAL A 570 -23.99 -14.40 4.35
N LYS A 571 -23.12 -14.85 5.26
CA LYS A 571 -23.27 -14.69 6.72
C LYS A 571 -22.36 -13.62 7.29
N SER A 572 -21.24 -13.37 6.62
CA SER A 572 -20.20 -12.48 7.10
C SER A 572 -19.65 -11.66 5.94
N LEU A 573 -19.65 -10.36 6.15
CA LEU A 573 -19.00 -9.36 5.32
C LEU A 573 -17.81 -8.81 6.12
N GLY A 574 -16.67 -8.61 5.47
CA GLY A 574 -15.50 -7.99 6.08
C GLY A 574 -15.54 -6.46 6.04
N GLU A 575 -14.80 -5.82 6.93
CA GLU A 575 -14.52 -4.38 6.90
C GLU A 575 -13.92 -3.96 5.56
N MET A 576 -14.29 -2.78 5.06
CA MET A 576 -13.82 -2.23 3.78
C MET A 576 -14.06 -3.12 2.55
N ALA A 577 -14.88 -4.17 2.65
CA ALA A 577 -15.00 -5.21 1.61
C ALA A 577 -15.29 -4.64 0.20
N PHE A 578 -16.05 -3.55 0.09
CA PHE A 578 -16.39 -2.87 -1.16
C PHE A 578 -16.03 -1.37 -1.14
N LEU A 579 -15.07 -0.95 -0.30
CA LEU A 579 -14.56 0.42 -0.21
C LEU A 579 -13.98 0.91 -1.55
N SER A 580 -14.22 2.18 -1.91
CA SER A 580 -13.66 2.84 -3.09
C SER A 580 -14.04 2.12 -4.39
N ASN A 581 -15.33 2.10 -4.67
CA ASN A 581 -15.91 1.59 -5.91
C ASN A 581 -16.84 2.66 -6.51
N ALA A 582 -17.67 2.28 -7.49
CA ALA A 582 -18.61 3.17 -8.16
C ALA A 582 -20.05 2.64 -8.06
N LEU A 583 -20.39 1.94 -6.97
CA LEU A 583 -21.71 1.32 -6.80
C LEU A 583 -22.78 2.41 -6.69
N GLU A 584 -23.82 2.35 -7.52
CA GLU A 584 -24.92 3.33 -7.53
C GLU A 584 -26.14 2.87 -6.72
N SER A 585 -26.33 1.56 -6.62
CA SER A 585 -27.43 0.94 -5.87
C SER A 585 -26.96 -0.33 -5.15
N LEU A 586 -27.59 -0.64 -4.02
CA LEU A 586 -27.28 -1.82 -3.22
C LEU A 586 -28.56 -2.49 -2.72
N ASP A 587 -28.78 -3.74 -3.12
CA ASP A 587 -29.87 -4.57 -2.61
C ASP A 587 -29.32 -5.73 -1.76
N LEU A 588 -29.58 -5.68 -0.45
CA LEU A 588 -29.25 -6.72 0.53
C LEU A 588 -30.50 -7.41 1.10
N SER A 589 -31.66 -7.27 0.47
CA SER A 589 -32.94 -7.78 0.99
C SER A 589 -33.00 -9.31 1.15
N GLU A 590 -32.27 -10.05 0.31
CA GLU A 590 -32.23 -11.52 0.37
C GLU A 590 -31.22 -12.06 1.40
N GLN A 591 -30.35 -11.22 1.97
CA GLN A 591 -29.25 -11.57 2.85
C GLN A 591 -29.75 -11.73 4.29
N LYS A 592 -30.66 -12.68 4.47
CA LYS A 592 -31.43 -12.93 5.71
C LYS A 592 -30.58 -13.32 6.93
N GLN A 593 -29.32 -13.64 6.72
CA GLN A 593 -28.38 -14.03 7.78
C GLN A 593 -27.38 -12.92 8.13
N LEU A 594 -27.36 -11.81 7.37
CA LEU A 594 -26.42 -10.72 7.60
C LEU A 594 -26.96 -9.80 8.70
N THR A 595 -26.28 -9.82 9.85
CA THR A 595 -26.69 -9.06 11.05
C THR A 595 -25.96 -7.73 11.22
N GLU A 596 -24.94 -7.47 10.41
CA GLU A 596 -24.09 -6.28 10.55
C GLU A 596 -23.61 -5.79 9.19
N ILE A 597 -23.60 -4.45 9.01
CA ILE A 597 -22.80 -3.79 7.97
C ILE A 597 -21.52 -3.28 8.65
N PRO A 598 -20.34 -3.85 8.34
CA PRO A 598 -19.10 -3.57 9.07
C PRO A 598 -18.48 -2.24 8.67
N VAL A 599 -17.39 -1.88 9.38
CA VAL A 599 -16.68 -0.61 9.22
C VAL A 599 -16.30 -0.39 7.75
N GLN A 600 -16.64 0.79 7.21
CA GLN A 600 -16.31 1.22 5.85
C GLN A 600 -16.70 0.25 4.72
N ALA A 601 -17.60 -0.71 4.96
CA ALA A 601 -17.89 -1.79 4.01
C ALA A 601 -18.27 -1.29 2.61
N PHE A 602 -19.02 -0.19 2.55
CA PHE A 602 -19.51 0.47 1.33
C PHE A 602 -19.15 1.96 1.31
N SER A 603 -18.07 2.34 2.00
CA SER A 603 -17.56 3.71 1.98
C SER A 603 -17.00 4.06 0.59
N ASP A 604 -16.99 5.35 0.24
CA ASP A 604 -16.44 5.88 -1.00
C ASP A 604 -17.00 5.18 -2.25
N ASN A 605 -18.30 5.39 -2.47
CA ASN A 605 -19.08 4.82 -3.57
C ASN A 605 -20.01 5.89 -4.15
N ALA A 606 -20.97 5.50 -5.00
CA ALA A 606 -21.96 6.40 -5.60
C ALA A 606 -23.39 6.06 -5.16
N LEU A 607 -23.57 5.41 -3.99
CA LEU A 607 -24.85 4.81 -3.61
C LEU A 607 -25.93 5.89 -3.43
N ILE A 608 -27.01 5.77 -4.18
CA ILE A 608 -28.21 6.62 -4.07
C ILE A 608 -29.30 5.87 -3.30
N GLU A 609 -29.36 4.55 -3.48
CA GLU A 609 -30.35 3.67 -2.85
C GLU A 609 -29.69 2.45 -2.20
N VAL A 610 -30.13 2.14 -0.97
CA VAL A 610 -29.72 0.97 -0.22
C VAL A 610 -30.95 0.28 0.38
N ILE A 611 -31.13 -1.00 0.05
CA ILE A 611 -32.12 -1.88 0.68
C ILE A 611 -31.39 -2.77 1.70
N LEU A 612 -31.65 -2.54 2.99
CA LEU A 612 -30.97 -3.22 4.09
C LEU A 612 -31.46 -4.67 4.31
N PRO A 613 -30.61 -5.57 4.85
CA PRO A 613 -31.02 -6.93 5.14
C PRO A 613 -32.05 -7.00 6.30
N PRO A 614 -32.98 -7.96 6.27
CA PRO A 614 -34.09 -8.00 7.22
C PRO A 614 -33.67 -8.36 8.66
N ALA A 615 -32.52 -9.03 8.83
CA ALA A 615 -31.98 -9.42 10.13
C ALA A 615 -30.90 -8.46 10.65
N LEU A 616 -30.71 -7.30 10.02
CA LEU A 616 -29.66 -6.34 10.39
C LEU A 616 -29.85 -5.83 11.82
N GLN A 617 -28.79 -5.85 12.63
CA GLN A 617 -28.75 -5.37 14.01
C GLN A 617 -27.91 -4.10 14.15
N SER A 618 -26.82 -3.99 13.39
CA SER A 618 -25.86 -2.88 13.48
C SER A 618 -25.42 -2.36 12.10
N ILE A 619 -25.30 -1.03 12.01
CA ILE A 619 -24.51 -0.35 10.97
C ILE A 619 -23.30 0.29 11.67
N ARG A 620 -22.10 -0.11 11.25
CA ARG A 620 -20.84 0.27 11.91
C ARG A 620 -20.27 1.57 11.34
N GLU A 621 -19.15 1.98 11.93
CA GLU A 621 -18.46 3.24 11.70
C GLU A 621 -18.15 3.43 10.21
N GLU A 622 -18.50 4.60 9.66
CA GLU A 622 -18.27 4.98 8.26
C GLU A 622 -18.78 3.97 7.21
N ALA A 623 -19.69 3.06 7.57
CA ALA A 623 -20.13 1.96 6.70
C ALA A 623 -20.58 2.43 5.30
N PHE A 624 -21.18 3.62 5.21
CA PHE A 624 -21.67 4.26 3.99
C PHE A 624 -21.11 5.68 3.82
N LYS A 625 -19.92 5.98 4.37
CA LYS A 625 -19.27 7.30 4.21
C LYS A 625 -19.02 7.61 2.73
N LYS A 626 -19.03 8.89 2.34
CA LYS A 626 -18.79 9.36 0.95
C LYS A 626 -19.68 8.65 -0.09
N ASN A 627 -20.99 8.86 0.00
CA ASN A 627 -22.00 8.33 -0.92
C ASN A 627 -23.01 9.42 -1.33
N HIS A 628 -24.10 9.04 -2.01
CA HIS A 628 -25.17 9.93 -2.46
C HIS A 628 -26.52 9.62 -1.80
N LEU A 629 -26.50 9.06 -0.59
CA LEU A 629 -27.71 8.71 0.13
C LEU A 629 -28.42 9.98 0.61
N LYS A 630 -29.73 10.03 0.40
CA LYS A 630 -30.61 11.04 0.98
C LYS A 630 -31.47 10.46 2.10
N GLU A 631 -31.95 9.24 1.90
CA GLU A 631 -32.78 8.55 2.87
C GLU A 631 -32.60 7.03 2.76
N LEU A 632 -32.99 6.32 3.83
CA LEU A 632 -33.08 4.85 3.83
C LEU A 632 -34.09 4.35 4.86
N ASN A 633 -34.60 3.15 4.64
CA ASN A 633 -35.51 2.47 5.56
C ASN A 633 -34.72 1.53 6.48
N ALA A 634 -34.81 1.74 7.79
CA ALA A 634 -34.24 0.83 8.78
C ALA A 634 -34.96 -0.53 8.74
N SER A 635 -34.20 -1.63 8.85
CA SER A 635 -34.79 -2.96 9.07
C SER A 635 -35.48 -3.01 10.44
N SER A 636 -36.44 -3.93 10.63
CA SER A 636 -37.18 -4.05 11.89
C SER A 636 -36.30 -4.40 13.10
N THR A 637 -35.14 -5.03 12.86
CA THR A 637 -34.21 -5.51 13.90
C THR A 637 -33.06 -4.54 14.18
N LEU A 638 -32.89 -3.49 13.37
CA LEU A 638 -31.77 -2.56 13.51
C LEU A 638 -31.86 -1.84 14.86
N SER A 639 -30.85 -2.01 15.70
CA SER A 639 -30.81 -1.45 17.05
C SER A 639 -29.64 -0.51 17.29
N TYR A 640 -28.70 -0.45 16.35
CA TYR A 640 -27.51 0.40 16.45
C TYR A 640 -27.06 0.95 15.09
N ILE A 641 -26.76 2.24 15.06
CA ILE A 641 -26.11 2.93 13.93
C ILE A 641 -24.96 3.75 14.53
N ALA A 642 -23.75 3.58 14.02
CA ALA A 642 -22.62 4.40 14.42
C ALA A 642 -22.83 5.86 14.02
N PHE A 643 -22.38 6.79 14.86
CA PHE A 643 -22.66 8.23 14.72
C PHE A 643 -22.17 8.84 13.38
N ASN A 644 -21.11 8.27 12.82
CA ASN A 644 -20.45 8.66 11.56
C ASN A 644 -20.72 7.68 10.39
N ALA A 645 -21.71 6.79 10.51
CA ALA A 645 -21.98 5.77 9.49
C ALA A 645 -22.29 6.33 8.09
N PHE A 646 -22.78 7.58 8.02
CA PHE A 646 -23.25 8.24 6.81
C PHE A 646 -22.52 9.56 6.51
N ASP A 647 -21.30 9.72 7.03
CA ASP A 647 -20.53 10.95 6.81
C ASP A 647 -20.30 11.23 5.31
N GLU A 648 -20.25 12.51 4.94
CA GLU A 648 -19.99 12.94 3.55
C GLU A 648 -21.00 12.39 2.51
N ASN A 649 -22.25 12.16 2.92
CA ASN A 649 -23.36 11.90 2.00
C ASN A 649 -23.99 13.19 1.49
N THR A 650 -24.71 13.13 0.37
CA THR A 650 -25.46 14.29 -0.15
C THR A 650 -26.58 14.72 0.79
N GLY A 651 -27.20 13.76 1.46
CA GLY A 651 -28.31 13.93 2.40
C GLY A 651 -29.56 14.62 1.82
N ASP A 652 -30.55 14.80 2.67
CA ASP A 652 -31.83 15.40 2.30
C ASP A 652 -31.79 16.93 2.44
N ASP A 653 -32.35 17.61 1.44
CA ASP A 653 -32.39 19.08 1.35
C ASP A 653 -33.20 19.76 2.46
N HIS A 654 -34.12 19.03 3.11
CA HIS A 654 -34.98 19.54 4.18
C HIS A 654 -34.37 19.35 5.58
N PHE A 655 -33.31 18.56 5.71
CA PHE A 655 -32.72 18.17 7.01
C PHE A 655 -31.23 18.48 7.06
N ASP A 656 -30.86 19.69 6.65
CA ASP A 656 -29.48 20.20 6.67
C ASP A 656 -28.48 19.27 5.95
N LYS A 657 -28.90 18.68 4.81
CA LYS A 657 -28.08 17.73 4.04
C LYS A 657 -27.65 16.49 4.82
N LYS A 658 -28.46 16.08 5.81
CA LYS A 658 -28.28 14.82 6.55
C LYS A 658 -29.10 13.69 5.94
N VAL A 659 -28.60 12.46 6.06
CA VAL A 659 -29.34 11.27 5.63
C VAL A 659 -30.55 11.04 6.55
N VAL A 660 -31.72 10.79 5.98
CA VAL A 660 -32.95 10.50 6.75
C VAL A 660 -33.13 9.00 6.91
N VAL A 661 -33.08 8.52 8.15
CA VAL A 661 -33.35 7.11 8.49
C VAL A 661 -34.80 6.98 8.97
N LYS A 662 -35.60 6.18 8.25
CA LYS A 662 -37.02 5.93 8.54
C LYS A 662 -37.23 4.63 9.29
N THR A 663 -37.97 4.64 10.41
CA THR A 663 -38.19 3.45 11.27
C THR A 663 -39.59 2.83 11.14
N VAL A 664 -40.22 2.91 9.96
CA VAL A 664 -41.65 2.53 9.73
C VAL A 664 -42.08 1.19 10.36
N ASN A 665 -41.18 0.19 10.42
CA ASN A 665 -41.43 -1.12 11.03
C ASN A 665 -40.39 -1.50 12.11
N ASN A 666 -39.73 -0.53 12.71
CA ASN A 666 -38.68 -0.75 13.71
C ASN A 666 -39.10 -0.17 15.06
N SER A 667 -39.05 -1.00 16.10
CA SER A 667 -39.48 -0.65 17.46
C SER A 667 -38.34 -0.14 18.36
N HIS A 668 -37.10 -0.17 17.90
CA HIS A 668 -35.94 0.33 18.63
C HIS A 668 -35.88 1.85 18.59
N ASP A 669 -35.40 2.42 19.69
CA ASP A 669 -35.10 3.84 19.81
C ASP A 669 -33.69 4.09 19.25
N LEU A 670 -33.62 4.52 17.98
CA LEU A 670 -32.36 4.89 17.31
C LEU A 670 -32.10 6.38 17.50
N ALA A 671 -30.84 6.72 17.82
CA ALA A 671 -30.39 8.10 17.98
C ALA A 671 -30.01 8.73 16.64
N ASP A 672 -30.07 10.07 16.57
CA ASP A 672 -29.44 10.82 15.48
C ASP A 672 -27.92 10.65 15.53
N GLY A 673 -27.27 10.77 14.38
CA GLY A 673 -25.81 10.87 14.29
C GLY A 673 -25.32 12.28 14.03
N ASP A 674 -24.12 12.38 13.48
CA ASP A 674 -23.56 13.65 13.04
C ASP A 674 -24.14 14.04 11.68
N GLN A 675 -24.14 13.12 10.71
CA GLN A 675 -24.61 13.34 9.34
C GLN A 675 -25.89 12.57 8.97
N PHE A 676 -26.65 12.10 9.96
CA PHE A 676 -27.97 11.51 9.74
C PHE A 676 -28.96 11.86 10.85
N VAL A 677 -30.26 11.81 10.52
CA VAL A 677 -31.38 12.00 11.45
C VAL A 677 -32.34 10.83 11.38
N VAL A 678 -32.87 10.41 12.52
CA VAL A 678 -33.84 9.31 12.64
C VAL A 678 -35.23 9.88 12.87
N ASP A 679 -36.16 9.56 11.96
CA ASP A 679 -37.55 10.03 11.99
C ASP A 679 -37.69 11.48 12.50
N PRO A 680 -37.17 12.49 11.79
CA PRO A 680 -37.05 13.86 12.30
C PRO A 680 -38.39 14.49 12.73
N MET A 681 -39.52 13.95 12.27
CA MET A 681 -40.88 14.37 12.65
C MET A 681 -41.45 13.65 13.90
N LYS A 682 -40.78 12.60 14.40
CA LYS A 682 -41.19 11.83 15.58
C LYS A 682 -40.76 12.56 16.84
N LEU A 683 -41.68 13.28 17.47
CA LEU A 683 -41.40 14.08 18.66
C LEU A 683 -41.15 13.23 19.91
N ALA A 684 -40.25 13.69 20.77
CA ALA A 684 -39.99 13.07 22.06
C ALA A 684 -41.21 13.17 22.98
N LYS A 685 -41.62 12.04 23.59
CA LYS A 685 -42.77 11.99 24.51
C LYS A 685 -42.52 12.70 25.84
N THR A 686 -41.28 12.60 26.35
CA THR A 686 -40.86 13.15 27.64
C THR A 686 -39.38 13.55 27.59
N THR A 687 -38.97 14.49 28.46
CA THR A 687 -37.59 14.96 28.65
C THR A 687 -37.03 14.62 30.04
N THR A 688 -37.69 13.72 30.78
CA THR A 688 -37.30 13.31 32.14
C THR A 688 -35.88 12.72 32.16
N ASP A 689 -35.52 11.91 31.17
CA ASP A 689 -34.19 11.29 31.08
C ASP A 689 -33.09 12.35 30.90
N ILE A 690 -33.36 13.43 30.17
CA ILE A 690 -32.45 14.58 30.07
C ILE A 690 -32.29 15.21 31.45
N ALA A 691 -33.38 15.40 32.19
CA ALA A 691 -33.33 15.96 33.54
C ALA A 691 -32.49 15.11 34.48
N ASP A 692 -32.58 13.78 34.39
CA ASP A 692 -31.83 12.86 35.23
C ASP A 692 -30.33 12.83 34.88
N ILE A 693 -29.97 12.92 33.60
CA ILE A 693 -28.57 13.14 33.18
C ILE A 693 -28.05 14.47 33.72
N LEU A 694 -28.81 15.56 33.61
CA LEU A 694 -28.41 16.87 34.15
C LEU A 694 -28.21 16.85 35.67
N LYS A 695 -29.07 16.12 36.41
CA LYS A 695 -28.87 15.90 37.86
C LYS A 695 -27.57 15.15 38.13
N ARG A 696 -27.27 14.08 37.37
CA ARG A 696 -26.01 13.34 37.51
C ARG A 696 -24.80 14.23 37.26
N ILE A 697 -24.83 15.04 36.19
CA ILE A 697 -23.76 15.99 35.86
C ILE A 697 -23.58 17.05 36.96
N ALA A 698 -24.66 17.52 37.58
CA ALA A 698 -24.60 18.49 38.67
C ALA A 698 -23.94 17.96 39.97
N HIS A 699 -23.94 16.63 40.17
CA HIS A 699 -23.35 15.97 41.35
C HIS A 699 -21.95 15.39 41.07
N LEU A 700 -21.33 15.70 39.92
CA LEU A 700 -19.99 15.22 39.61
C LEU A 700 -18.94 15.84 40.57
N PRO A 701 -17.90 15.09 40.96
CA PRO A 701 -16.81 15.61 41.77
C PRO A 701 -15.86 16.44 40.89
N TYR A 702 -16.27 17.63 40.45
CA TYR A 702 -15.53 18.48 39.50
C TYR A 702 -14.06 18.72 39.90
N GLN A 703 -13.76 18.78 41.20
CA GLN A 703 -12.40 19.01 41.70
C GLN A 703 -11.44 17.85 41.46
N GLU A 704 -11.95 16.63 41.21
CA GLU A 704 -11.15 15.45 40.90
C GLU A 704 -10.95 15.25 39.39
N LEU A 705 -11.58 16.08 38.55
CA LEU A 705 -11.57 15.97 37.09
C LEU A 705 -10.60 16.96 36.47
N ARG A 706 -10.09 16.65 35.28
CA ARG A 706 -9.27 17.57 34.48
C ARG A 706 -10.05 18.83 34.11
N GLN A 707 -9.38 19.98 33.99
CA GLN A 707 -10.05 21.25 33.65
C GLN A 707 -10.79 21.20 32.30
N THR A 708 -10.23 20.49 31.32
CA THR A 708 -10.86 20.25 30.01
C THR A 708 -12.19 19.49 30.17
N THR A 709 -12.20 18.41 30.95
CA THR A 709 -13.38 17.60 31.25
C THR A 709 -14.43 18.35 32.04
N GLN A 710 -14.01 19.18 33.01
CA GLN A 710 -14.93 20.08 33.72
C GLN A 710 -15.64 21.05 32.76
N THR A 711 -14.92 21.55 31.75
CA THR A 711 -15.48 22.44 30.73
C THR A 711 -16.46 21.68 29.83
N GLN A 712 -16.07 20.49 29.36
CA GLN A 712 -16.91 19.61 28.55
C GLN A 712 -18.25 19.28 29.24
N PHE A 713 -18.25 18.89 30.53
CA PHE A 713 -19.50 18.62 31.23
C PHE A 713 -20.39 19.85 31.45
N LYS A 714 -19.80 21.05 31.56
CA LYS A 714 -20.59 22.31 31.58
C LYS A 714 -21.28 22.55 30.24
N GLU A 715 -20.59 22.27 29.13
CA GLU A 715 -21.15 22.38 27.78
C GLU A 715 -22.25 21.35 27.53
N ILE A 716 -22.02 20.08 27.89
CA ILE A 716 -23.04 19.02 27.86
C ILE A 716 -24.27 19.45 28.69
N ALA A 717 -24.06 19.98 29.90
CA ALA A 717 -25.16 20.44 30.73
C ALA A 717 -25.93 21.62 30.10
N ALA A 718 -25.23 22.53 29.42
CA ALA A 718 -25.85 23.64 28.70
C ALA A 718 -26.66 23.14 27.49
N ALA A 719 -26.14 22.18 26.72
CA ALA A 719 -26.84 21.53 25.62
C ALA A 719 -28.12 20.84 26.11
N GLY A 720 -28.05 20.05 27.18
CA GLY A 720 -29.22 19.39 27.77
C GLY A 720 -30.31 20.36 28.22
N ARG A 721 -29.94 21.49 28.86
CA ARG A 721 -30.90 22.53 29.24
C ARG A 721 -31.59 23.16 28.02
N ARG A 722 -30.86 23.41 26.92
CA ARG A 722 -31.45 23.91 25.67
C ARG A 722 -32.47 22.92 25.11
N LEU A 723 -32.14 21.63 25.07
CA LEU A 723 -33.05 20.58 24.59
C LEU A 723 -34.32 20.48 25.44
N GLN A 724 -34.25 20.64 26.76
CA GLN A 724 -35.44 20.63 27.63
C GLN A 724 -36.45 21.74 27.30
N THR A 725 -35.97 22.88 26.81
CA THR A 725 -36.82 24.03 26.44
C THR A 725 -37.25 24.02 24.97
N LYS A 726 -36.77 23.05 24.17
CA LYS A 726 -37.06 22.98 22.74
C LYS A 726 -38.50 22.51 22.51
N LYS A 727 -39.32 23.34 21.85
CA LYS A 727 -40.75 23.08 21.60
C LYS A 727 -41.00 21.82 20.76
N ASN A 728 -40.20 21.62 19.71
CA ASN A 728 -40.29 20.51 18.78
C ASN A 728 -39.01 19.67 18.86
N LEU A 729 -38.76 19.06 20.01
CA LEU A 729 -37.63 18.15 20.20
C LEU A 729 -37.93 16.80 19.52
N SER A 730 -37.10 16.38 18.57
CA SER A 730 -37.23 15.05 17.99
C SER A 730 -36.78 13.96 18.99
N GLN A 731 -37.31 12.76 18.86
CA GLN A 731 -36.88 11.61 19.66
C GLN A 731 -35.41 11.25 19.37
N GLY A 732 -34.98 11.31 18.11
CA GLY A 732 -33.60 11.06 17.69
C GLY A 732 -32.59 12.03 18.32
N GLU A 733 -32.90 13.32 18.33
CA GLU A 733 -32.06 14.37 18.94
C GLU A 733 -31.92 14.15 20.46
N LYS A 734 -33.02 13.79 21.13
CA LYS A 734 -32.99 13.45 22.56
C LYS A 734 -32.05 12.27 22.80
N LEU A 735 -32.21 11.19 22.04
CA LEU A 735 -31.43 9.97 22.21
C LEU A 735 -29.95 10.19 21.93
N LYS A 736 -29.61 11.00 20.92
CA LYS A 736 -28.22 11.41 20.64
C LYS A 736 -27.59 12.07 21.86
N PHE A 737 -28.24 13.10 22.40
CA PHE A 737 -27.76 13.77 23.61
C PHE A 737 -27.55 12.80 24.78
N LEU A 738 -28.50 11.86 24.99
CA LEU A 738 -28.38 10.87 26.05
C LEU A 738 -27.19 9.94 25.83
N GLN A 739 -26.95 9.48 24.59
CA GLN A 739 -25.81 8.63 24.25
C GLN A 739 -24.49 9.38 24.46
N ASP A 740 -24.34 10.60 23.91
CA ASP A 740 -23.13 11.41 24.05
C ASP A 740 -22.80 11.70 25.52
N ALA A 741 -23.81 12.11 26.30
CA ALA A 741 -23.62 12.37 27.72
C ALA A 741 -23.26 11.10 28.50
N GLN A 742 -23.88 9.96 28.19
CA GLN A 742 -23.58 8.69 28.82
C GLN A 742 -22.19 8.18 28.48
N PHE A 743 -21.72 8.38 27.24
CA PHE A 743 -20.38 8.04 26.81
C PHE A 743 -19.33 8.71 27.70
N PHE A 744 -19.39 10.04 27.86
CA PHE A 744 -18.43 10.76 28.71
C PHE A 744 -18.60 10.47 30.20
N LEU A 745 -19.83 10.27 30.68
CA LEU A 745 -20.06 9.82 32.06
C LEU A 745 -19.42 8.44 32.33
N GLY A 746 -19.34 7.57 31.32
CA GLY A 746 -18.61 6.30 31.38
C GLY A 746 -17.08 6.45 31.47
N ARG A 747 -16.53 7.62 31.12
CA ARG A 747 -15.08 7.91 31.11
C ARG A 747 -14.56 8.63 32.34
N LEU A 748 -15.40 8.84 33.36
CA LEU A 748 -15.02 9.55 34.59
C LEU A 748 -13.87 8.88 35.34
N SER A 749 -13.79 7.54 35.34
CA SER A 749 -12.73 6.79 36.03
C SER A 749 -11.37 7.05 35.37
N LEU A 750 -11.29 6.88 34.04
CA LEU A 750 -10.11 7.26 33.25
C LEU A 750 -9.71 8.73 33.46
N ASP A 751 -10.68 9.65 33.47
CA ASP A 751 -10.38 11.09 33.66
C ASP A 751 -9.73 11.40 35.00
N LYS A 752 -10.22 10.79 36.08
CA LYS A 752 -9.65 10.97 37.43
C LYS A 752 -8.22 10.44 37.50
N LEU A 753 -7.97 9.29 36.88
CA LEU A 753 -6.63 8.72 36.80
C LEU A 753 -5.70 9.59 35.97
N LEU A 754 -6.18 10.15 34.86
CA LEU A 754 -5.44 11.13 34.05
C LEU A 754 -5.09 12.38 34.87
N ALA A 755 -6.05 12.96 35.59
CA ALA A 755 -5.83 14.12 36.44
C ALA A 755 -4.74 13.84 37.51
N LYS A 756 -4.79 12.66 38.15
CA LYS A 756 -3.80 12.22 39.13
C LYS A 756 -2.42 12.02 38.49
N ALA A 757 -2.35 11.32 37.35
CA ALA A 757 -1.10 11.06 36.64
C ALA A 757 -0.42 12.36 36.17
N GLU A 758 -1.19 13.29 35.60
CA GLU A 758 -0.70 14.61 35.19
C GLU A 758 -0.17 15.41 36.39
N GLN A 759 -0.87 15.39 37.53
CA GLN A 759 -0.39 16.01 38.77
C GLN A 759 0.90 15.36 39.29
N THR A 760 1.02 14.03 39.19
CA THR A 760 2.24 13.30 39.56
C THR A 760 3.40 13.69 38.66
N LEU A 761 3.22 13.78 37.33
CA LEU A 761 4.26 14.24 36.40
C LEU A 761 4.73 15.68 36.71
N VAL A 762 3.82 16.57 37.07
CA VAL A 762 4.16 17.95 37.48
C VAL A 762 4.94 17.94 38.80
N SER A 763 4.51 17.17 39.80
CA SER A 763 5.12 17.16 41.14
C SER A 763 6.39 16.32 41.27
N LYS A 764 6.63 15.38 40.35
CA LYS A 764 7.75 14.43 40.31
C LYS A 764 8.53 14.49 38.99
N LYS A 765 8.59 15.68 38.38
CA LYS A 765 9.29 15.88 37.09
C LYS A 765 10.73 15.33 37.14
N GLY A 766 11.06 14.45 36.20
CA GLY A 766 12.38 13.82 36.10
C GLY A 766 12.64 12.69 37.09
N ALA A 767 11.61 12.18 37.79
CA ALA A 767 11.72 10.96 38.58
C ALA A 767 11.91 9.72 37.69
N GLU A 768 12.48 8.65 38.25
CA GLU A 768 12.62 7.37 37.56
C GLU A 768 11.25 6.86 37.07
N ASN A 769 11.18 6.36 35.83
CA ASN A 769 9.95 5.93 35.15
C ASN A 769 8.94 7.05 34.81
N SER A 770 9.28 8.34 34.95
CA SER A 770 8.37 9.43 34.56
C SER A 770 8.05 9.44 33.06
N ASP A 771 9.02 9.16 32.19
CA ASP A 771 8.81 9.03 30.74
C ASP A 771 7.79 7.93 30.39
N LEU A 772 7.79 6.82 31.15
CA LEU A 772 6.84 5.72 30.97
C LEU A 772 5.41 6.15 31.30
N LEU A 773 5.24 6.91 32.38
CA LEU A 773 3.95 7.47 32.77
C LEU A 773 3.47 8.54 31.76
N GLU A 774 4.37 9.36 31.24
CA GLU A 774 4.05 10.40 30.25
C GLU A 774 3.50 9.78 28.95
N ARG A 775 4.12 8.71 28.46
CA ARG A 775 3.62 7.94 27.30
C ARG A 775 2.22 7.39 27.53
N THR A 776 1.98 6.74 28.67
CA THR A 776 0.65 6.20 29.00
C THR A 776 -0.40 7.30 29.16
N VAL A 777 -0.03 8.48 29.69
CA VAL A 777 -0.91 9.67 29.73
C VAL A 777 -1.29 10.10 28.32
N GLY A 778 -0.34 10.15 27.38
CA GLY A 778 -0.62 10.41 25.96
C GLY A 778 -1.66 9.45 25.38
N LYS A 779 -1.41 8.13 25.51
CA LYS A 779 -2.33 7.07 25.06
C LYS A 779 -3.72 7.19 25.70
N ALA A 780 -3.79 7.52 26.99
CA ALA A 780 -5.04 7.71 27.72
C ALA A 780 -5.81 8.97 27.31
N ARG A 781 -5.13 10.06 26.92
CA ARG A 781 -5.78 11.26 26.36
C ARG A 781 -6.45 10.95 25.02
N LEU A 782 -5.75 10.26 24.11
CA LEU A 782 -6.32 9.83 22.83
C LEU A 782 -7.51 8.89 23.03
N ALA A 783 -7.38 7.92 23.94
CA ALA A 783 -8.43 6.96 24.25
C ALA A 783 -9.68 7.60 24.90
N TYR A 784 -9.55 8.78 25.53
CA TYR A 784 -10.63 9.43 26.27
C TYR A 784 -11.82 9.80 25.37
N ASN A 785 -11.54 10.36 24.18
CA ASN A 785 -12.56 10.78 23.22
C ASN A 785 -12.88 9.69 22.17
N ASN A 786 -12.11 8.60 22.14
CA ASN A 786 -12.24 7.56 21.14
C ASN A 786 -13.32 6.52 21.53
N SER A 787 -14.44 6.53 20.80
CA SER A 787 -15.56 5.60 21.00
C SER A 787 -15.28 4.16 20.55
N ALA A 788 -14.29 3.95 19.68
CA ALA A 788 -13.87 2.61 19.22
C ALA A 788 -13.05 1.84 20.27
N VAL A 789 -12.58 2.50 21.34
CA VAL A 789 -11.88 1.81 22.43
C VAL A 789 -12.87 0.95 23.23
N THR A 790 -12.68 -0.37 23.16
CA THR A 790 -13.51 -1.32 23.89
C THR A 790 -13.38 -1.15 25.41
N GLU A 791 -14.42 -1.52 26.16
CA GLU A 791 -14.41 -1.44 27.62
C GLU A 791 -13.23 -2.23 28.23
N THR A 792 -12.87 -3.38 27.66
CA THR A 792 -11.72 -4.17 28.11
C THR A 792 -10.39 -3.42 27.91
N LYS A 793 -10.19 -2.79 26.75
CA LYS A 793 -9.00 -1.97 26.48
C LYS A 793 -8.95 -0.77 27.41
N LEU A 794 -10.09 -0.11 27.62
CA LEU A 794 -10.22 1.01 28.54
C LEU A 794 -9.85 0.62 29.98
N LYS A 795 -10.39 -0.49 30.50
CA LYS A 795 -10.09 -0.98 31.85
C LYS A 795 -8.63 -1.36 32.03
N ARG A 796 -8.00 -1.92 30.99
CA ARG A 796 -6.55 -2.20 31.00
C ARG A 796 -5.74 -0.91 31.06
N LEU A 797 -6.12 0.11 30.28
CA LEU A 797 -5.46 1.41 30.28
C LEU A 797 -5.62 2.15 31.61
N GLU A 798 -6.82 2.12 32.21
CA GLU A 798 -7.06 2.64 33.57
C GLU A 798 -6.14 1.96 34.59
N LYS A 799 -6.03 0.63 34.52
CA LYS A 799 -5.14 -0.13 35.40
C LYS A 799 -3.66 0.25 35.18
N GLU A 800 -3.22 0.34 33.93
CA GLU A 800 -1.84 0.73 33.58
C GLU A 800 -1.50 2.12 34.15
N LEU A 801 -2.40 3.09 33.96
CA LEU A 801 -2.24 4.46 34.42
C LEU A 801 -2.12 4.53 35.95
N ASP A 802 -2.94 3.78 36.70
CA ASP A 802 -2.85 3.72 38.16
C ASP A 802 -1.52 3.08 38.63
N LEU A 803 -1.13 1.96 38.00
CA LEU A 803 0.09 1.23 38.35
C LEU A 803 1.35 2.05 38.09
N LEU A 804 1.44 2.72 36.94
CA LEU A 804 2.59 3.55 36.57
C LEU A 804 2.63 4.86 37.38
N THR A 805 1.47 5.45 37.68
CA THR A 805 1.41 6.60 38.61
C THR A 805 1.95 6.19 39.98
N GLY A 806 1.55 5.02 40.50
CA GLY A 806 2.09 4.46 41.73
C GLY A 806 3.60 4.23 41.66
N LEU A 807 4.10 3.67 40.57
CA LEU A 807 5.53 3.42 40.35
C LEU A 807 6.36 4.71 40.44
N VAL A 808 5.93 5.79 39.77
CA VAL A 808 6.60 7.11 39.84
C VAL A 808 6.51 7.73 41.24
N GLU A 809 5.41 7.50 41.96
CA GLU A 809 5.27 7.92 43.36
C GLU A 809 6.09 7.07 44.35
N GLY A 810 6.68 5.95 43.91
CA GLY A 810 7.34 4.96 44.78
C GLY A 810 6.35 4.18 45.66
N LYS A 811 5.11 4.00 45.20
CA LYS A 811 4.02 3.33 45.93
C LYS A 811 3.36 2.24 45.07
N GLY A 812 2.49 1.44 45.70
CA GLY A 812 1.72 0.42 45.00
C GLY A 812 2.52 -0.84 44.67
N SER A 813 1.90 -1.76 43.92
CA SER A 813 2.45 -3.09 43.68
C SER A 813 3.69 -3.09 42.79
N LEU A 814 3.74 -2.24 41.75
CA LEU A 814 4.90 -2.17 40.84
C LEU A 814 6.16 -1.63 41.53
N ALA A 815 6.02 -0.67 42.45
CA ALA A 815 7.18 -0.11 43.17
C ALA A 815 7.92 -1.14 44.04
N HIS A 816 7.25 -2.24 44.41
CA HIS A 816 7.83 -3.34 45.19
C HIS A 816 8.10 -4.60 44.33
N ALA A 817 7.82 -4.52 43.04
CA ALA A 817 7.97 -5.62 42.11
C ALA A 817 9.38 -5.65 41.53
N LYS A 818 9.78 -6.84 41.09
CA LYS A 818 10.97 -7.02 40.28
C LYS A 818 10.58 -6.90 38.81
N MET A 819 11.04 -5.85 38.15
CA MET A 819 10.90 -5.71 36.70
C MET A 819 12.06 -6.44 36.01
N VAL A 820 11.73 -7.24 35.00
CA VAL A 820 12.70 -7.91 34.11
C VAL A 820 12.26 -7.72 32.67
N GLN A 821 13.20 -7.43 31.78
CA GLN A 821 12.92 -7.23 30.36
C GLN A 821 12.92 -8.56 29.61
N GLY A 822 11.95 -8.72 28.72
CA GLY A 822 11.88 -9.83 27.78
C GLY A 822 11.94 -9.32 26.36
N VAL A 823 12.87 -9.82 25.54
CA VAL A 823 13.01 -9.42 24.14
C VAL A 823 13.04 -10.66 23.25
N TYR A 824 12.31 -10.64 22.13
CA TYR A 824 12.29 -11.74 21.17
C TYR A 824 12.17 -11.22 19.74
N LEU A 825 13.06 -11.65 18.83
CA LEU A 825 12.93 -11.36 17.39
C LEU A 825 11.83 -12.22 16.77
N LEU A 826 10.70 -11.61 16.42
CA LEU A 826 9.60 -12.27 15.75
C LEU A 826 9.94 -12.50 14.27
N LYS A 827 9.90 -13.77 13.86
CA LYS A 827 9.92 -14.19 12.46
C LYS A 827 8.58 -14.82 12.13
N THR A 828 7.90 -14.32 11.11
CA THR A 828 6.56 -14.76 10.72
C THR A 828 6.54 -15.14 9.24
N PRO A 829 5.75 -16.15 8.82
CA PRO A 829 5.54 -16.45 7.41
C PRO A 829 4.59 -15.45 6.72
N LEU A 830 4.00 -14.52 7.48
CA LEU A 830 3.24 -13.39 6.93
C LEU A 830 4.19 -12.45 6.19
N PRO A 831 3.72 -11.71 5.17
CA PRO A 831 4.53 -10.75 4.42
C PRO A 831 4.77 -9.46 5.24
N LEU A 832 5.34 -9.60 6.43
CA LEU A 832 5.66 -8.53 7.36
C LEU A 832 7.18 -8.53 7.62
N PRO A 833 7.81 -7.37 7.80
CA PRO A 833 9.20 -7.29 8.26
C PRO A 833 9.41 -8.04 9.59
N GLU A 834 10.60 -8.60 9.79
CA GLU A 834 11.00 -9.14 11.09
C GLU A 834 11.16 -7.99 12.09
N TYR A 835 10.71 -8.18 13.33
CA TYR A 835 10.86 -7.15 14.36
C TYR A 835 10.93 -7.73 15.77
N TYR A 836 11.39 -6.94 16.72
CA TYR A 836 11.53 -7.36 18.11
C TYR A 836 10.25 -7.12 18.91
N ILE A 837 9.80 -8.12 19.65
CA ILE A 837 8.81 -7.94 20.71
C ILE A 837 9.55 -7.65 22.00
N GLY A 838 9.29 -6.49 22.61
CA GLY A 838 9.88 -6.03 23.85
C GLY A 838 8.85 -5.94 24.96
N LEU A 839 9.13 -6.51 26.13
CA LEU A 839 8.22 -6.51 27.26
C LEU A 839 8.94 -6.12 28.55
N ASN A 840 8.33 -5.24 29.35
CA ASN A 840 8.67 -5.08 30.77
C ASN A 840 7.74 -5.98 31.60
N VAL A 841 8.30 -7.00 32.26
CA VAL A 841 7.54 -7.99 33.03
C VAL A 841 7.78 -7.76 34.51
N TYR A 842 6.71 -7.49 35.26
CA TYR A 842 6.78 -7.22 36.69
C TYR A 842 6.39 -8.47 37.48
N PHE A 843 7.30 -8.94 38.34
CA PHE A 843 7.10 -10.08 39.22
C PHE A 843 6.99 -9.66 40.68
N ASP A 844 6.08 -10.28 41.43
CA ASP A 844 6.11 -10.17 42.89
C ASP A 844 7.28 -10.98 43.50
N GLN A 845 7.42 -10.91 44.83
CA GLN A 845 8.48 -11.62 45.55
C GLN A 845 8.38 -13.16 45.44
N ALA A 846 7.20 -13.70 45.14
CA ALA A 846 6.99 -15.13 44.94
C ALA A 846 7.31 -15.58 43.50
N GLY A 847 7.56 -14.65 42.58
CA GLY A 847 7.78 -14.92 41.16
C GLY A 847 6.48 -15.04 40.36
N LYS A 848 5.40 -14.41 40.82
CA LYS A 848 4.12 -14.31 40.10
C LYS A 848 4.08 -13.03 39.29
N ILE A 849 3.64 -13.11 38.04
CA ILE A 849 3.47 -11.96 37.15
C ILE A 849 2.34 -11.09 37.71
N ILE A 850 2.64 -9.83 38.01
CA ILE A 850 1.63 -8.85 38.47
C ILE A 850 1.17 -7.93 37.33
N TYR A 851 2.03 -7.69 36.36
CA TYR A 851 1.75 -6.86 35.20
C TYR A 851 2.76 -7.12 34.08
N VAL A 852 2.30 -7.01 32.84
CA VAL A 852 3.13 -7.09 31.63
C VAL A 852 2.87 -5.85 30.81
N LEU A 853 3.92 -5.09 30.56
CA LEU A 853 3.88 -3.86 29.77
C LEU A 853 4.56 -4.10 28.43
N ASP A 854 3.87 -3.75 27.35
CA ASP A 854 4.46 -3.77 26.01
C ASP A 854 5.40 -2.58 25.84
N MET A 855 6.60 -2.87 25.36
CA MET A 855 7.69 -1.93 25.09
C MET A 855 8.25 -2.14 23.68
N SER A 856 7.50 -2.81 22.80
CA SER A 856 7.98 -3.18 21.47
C SER A 856 8.27 -1.93 20.62
N ASP A 857 7.44 -0.90 20.71
CA ASP A 857 7.65 0.41 20.07
C ASP A 857 8.96 1.11 20.49
N THR A 858 9.47 0.83 21.70
CA THR A 858 10.70 1.47 22.21
C THR A 858 12.01 0.87 21.72
N ILE A 859 11.96 -0.33 21.14
CA ILE A 859 13.18 -1.00 20.68
C ILE A 859 13.70 -0.25 19.46
N GLY A 860 14.93 0.24 19.53
CA GLY A 860 15.53 1.01 18.43
C GLY A 860 15.09 2.48 18.38
N GLU A 861 14.25 2.93 19.32
CA GLU A 861 13.85 4.33 19.44
C GLU A 861 15.09 5.25 19.54
N GLY A 862 15.11 6.31 18.72
CA GLY A 862 16.25 7.23 18.59
C GLY A 862 17.42 6.72 17.73
N GLN A 863 17.36 5.49 17.22
CA GLN A 863 18.31 4.99 16.22
C GLN A 863 17.83 5.33 14.81
N LYS A 864 18.78 5.45 13.88
CA LYS A 864 18.53 5.68 12.47
C LYS A 864 19.10 4.53 11.64
N ASP A 865 18.40 4.17 10.57
CA ASP A 865 18.90 3.23 9.57
C ASP A 865 20.03 3.85 8.74
N ASP A 866 20.58 3.08 7.80
CA ASP A 866 21.69 3.52 6.95
C ASP A 866 21.29 4.68 6.00
N TYR A 867 19.99 4.97 5.88
CA TYR A 867 19.43 6.06 5.08
C TYR A 867 19.03 7.27 5.94
N GLY A 868 19.29 7.24 7.26
CA GLY A 868 18.99 8.33 8.17
C GLY A 868 17.53 8.40 8.64
N ASN A 869 16.70 7.42 8.28
CA ASN A 869 15.33 7.28 8.74
C ASN A 869 15.31 6.72 10.17
N PRO A 870 14.40 7.16 11.05
CA PRO A 870 14.20 6.51 12.34
C PRO A 870 13.91 5.02 12.18
N ILE A 871 14.58 4.18 12.95
CA ILE A 871 14.27 2.74 12.98
C ILE A 871 12.94 2.56 13.71
N VAL A 872 11.89 2.27 12.96
CA VAL A 872 10.60 1.85 13.52
C VAL A 872 10.64 0.34 13.70
N ASN A 873 10.59 -0.12 14.95
CA ASN A 873 10.62 -1.55 15.22
C ASN A 873 9.25 -2.21 14.97
N VAL A 874 8.16 -1.61 15.44
CA VAL A 874 6.81 -2.11 15.11
C VAL A 874 6.19 -1.20 14.07
N ASP A 875 6.10 -1.70 12.83
CA ASP A 875 5.43 -1.00 11.73
C ASP A 875 3.91 -0.90 11.99
N GLU A 876 3.32 0.26 11.69
CA GLU A 876 1.86 0.49 11.77
C GLU A 876 1.10 -0.39 10.78
N ASP A 877 1.75 -0.75 9.66
CA ASP A 877 1.21 -1.60 8.60
C ASP A 877 1.21 -3.10 8.95
N ASN A 878 1.38 -3.47 10.22
CA ASN A 878 1.28 -4.87 10.66
C ASN A 878 -0.14 -5.48 10.59
N GLU A 879 -1.07 -4.87 9.85
CA GLU A 879 -2.45 -5.33 9.65
C GLU A 879 -3.22 -5.54 10.97
N GLY A 880 -2.75 -4.90 12.05
CA GLY A 880 -3.26 -5.04 13.40
C GLY A 880 -2.88 -6.33 14.14
N TYR A 881 -2.01 -7.19 13.59
CA TYR A 881 -1.64 -8.46 14.24
C TYR A 881 -0.95 -8.25 15.59
N HIS A 882 -0.06 -7.26 15.69
CA HIS A 882 0.61 -6.95 16.94
C HIS A 882 -0.40 -6.42 17.97
N ALA A 883 -1.25 -5.48 17.56
CA ALA A 883 -2.33 -4.91 18.38
C ALA A 883 -3.29 -5.99 18.93
N LEU A 884 -3.62 -6.99 18.10
CA LEU A 884 -4.42 -8.15 18.49
C LEU A 884 -3.68 -9.06 19.49
N ALA A 885 -2.37 -9.23 19.35
CA ALA A 885 -1.56 -10.02 20.27
C ALA A 885 -1.42 -9.35 21.65
N ILE A 886 -1.12 -8.04 21.70
CA ILE A 886 -0.96 -7.31 22.97
C ILE A 886 -2.27 -7.25 23.78
N ALA A 887 -3.42 -7.41 23.13
CA ALA A 887 -4.71 -7.53 23.82
C ALA A 887 -4.79 -8.77 24.74
N THR A 888 -3.85 -9.73 24.62
CA THR A 888 -3.76 -10.93 25.46
C THR A 888 -2.82 -10.79 26.66
N LEU A 889 -2.10 -9.67 26.80
CA LEU A 889 -1.11 -9.48 27.87
C LEU A 889 -1.70 -9.64 29.28
N ALA A 890 -2.95 -9.22 29.46
CA ALA A 890 -3.66 -9.35 30.74
C ALA A 890 -3.87 -10.82 31.15
N ASP A 891 -3.92 -11.76 30.19
CA ASP A 891 -4.20 -13.16 30.47
C ASP A 891 -3.00 -13.87 31.14
N TYR A 892 -1.79 -13.30 31.04
CA TYR A 892 -0.58 -13.81 31.69
C TYR A 892 -0.45 -13.38 33.15
N GLU A 893 -1.23 -12.38 33.57
CA GLU A 893 -1.19 -11.89 34.94
C GLU A 893 -1.65 -13.00 35.90
N GLY A 894 -0.83 -13.21 36.92
CA GLY A 894 -1.04 -14.23 37.94
C GLY A 894 -0.42 -15.59 37.64
N LEU A 895 0.13 -15.81 36.45
CA LEU A 895 1.00 -16.96 36.20
C LEU A 895 2.33 -16.79 36.93
N THR A 896 2.92 -17.91 37.33
CA THR A 896 4.25 -17.94 37.97
C THR A 896 5.35 -18.10 36.92
N ILE A 897 6.58 -17.74 37.28
CA ILE A 897 7.79 -18.05 36.49
C ILE A 897 7.79 -19.52 36.04
N LYS A 898 7.40 -20.44 36.93
CA LYS A 898 7.32 -21.87 36.64
C LYS A 898 6.30 -22.19 35.55
N ASP A 899 5.11 -21.58 35.60
CA ASP A 899 4.06 -21.81 34.60
C ASP A 899 4.53 -21.41 33.19
N ILE A 900 5.28 -20.31 33.08
CA ILE A 900 5.83 -19.80 31.81
C ILE A 900 6.98 -20.67 31.27
N LEU A 901 7.89 -21.11 32.15
CA LEU A 901 9.07 -21.87 31.75
C LEU A 901 8.77 -23.35 31.45
N GLU A 902 7.80 -23.96 32.13
CA GLU A 902 7.49 -25.39 32.01
C GLU A 902 6.35 -25.72 31.06
N SER A 903 5.58 -24.72 30.60
CA SER A 903 4.44 -24.92 29.69
C SER A 903 4.70 -24.36 28.30
N ASN A 904 4.03 -24.92 27.29
CA ASN A 904 3.85 -24.28 25.98
C ASN A 904 2.58 -23.41 25.96
N LEU A 905 2.53 -22.44 25.05
CA LEU A 905 1.40 -21.50 24.96
C LEU A 905 0.04 -22.21 24.88
N ASP A 906 -0.06 -23.28 24.08
CA ASP A 906 -1.32 -24.03 23.91
C ASP A 906 -1.75 -24.84 25.14
N GLN A 907 -0.83 -25.07 26.10
CA GLN A 907 -1.15 -25.74 27.37
C GLN A 907 -1.74 -24.77 28.40
N LEU A 908 -1.49 -23.47 28.24
CA LEU A 908 -1.98 -22.41 29.13
C LEU A 908 -3.39 -21.97 28.70
N LYS A 909 -4.40 -22.74 29.10
CA LYS A 909 -5.82 -22.49 28.76
C LYS A 909 -6.36 -21.14 29.24
N THR A 910 -5.68 -20.49 30.18
CA THR A 910 -6.01 -19.14 30.65
C THR A 910 -5.72 -18.05 29.62
N ILE A 911 -4.81 -18.31 28.66
CA ILE A 911 -4.48 -17.36 27.60
C ILE A 911 -5.49 -17.54 26.46
N ARG A 912 -6.27 -16.49 26.17
CA ARG A 912 -7.28 -16.55 25.10
C ARG A 912 -6.64 -16.79 23.74
N GLN A 913 -7.31 -17.55 22.89
CA GLN A 913 -6.87 -17.75 21.51
C GLN A 913 -7.23 -16.54 20.66
N VAL A 914 -6.30 -16.10 19.82
CA VAL A 914 -6.51 -15.04 18.83
C VAL A 914 -5.98 -15.57 17.50
N PRO A 915 -6.80 -16.29 16.71
CA PRO A 915 -6.33 -17.00 15.52
C PRO A 915 -5.56 -16.13 14.53
N MET A 916 -5.99 -14.87 14.35
CA MET A 916 -5.34 -13.91 13.46
C MET A 916 -3.92 -13.56 13.90
N ALA A 917 -3.66 -13.49 15.21
CA ALA A 917 -2.37 -13.08 15.77
C ALA A 917 -1.55 -14.25 16.32
N THR A 918 -1.71 -15.46 15.75
CA THR A 918 -1.11 -16.70 16.28
C THR A 918 0.42 -16.60 16.41
N TYR A 919 1.11 -16.13 15.36
CA TYR A 919 2.57 -15.98 15.38
C TYR A 919 3.03 -14.91 16.38
N HIS A 920 2.32 -13.79 16.44
CA HIS A 920 2.64 -12.66 17.30
C HIS A 920 2.44 -13.03 18.79
N ARG A 921 1.38 -13.77 19.11
CA ARG A 921 1.16 -14.34 20.45
C ARG A 921 2.26 -15.32 20.84
N SER A 922 2.72 -16.14 19.91
CA SER A 922 3.88 -17.01 20.15
C SER A 922 5.12 -16.19 20.48
N GLY A 923 5.38 -15.12 19.72
CA GLY A 923 6.49 -14.19 20.00
C GLY A 923 6.41 -13.51 21.36
N ILE A 924 5.23 -13.00 21.76
CA ILE A 924 4.98 -12.46 23.11
C ILE A 924 5.30 -13.52 24.17
N PHE A 925 4.87 -14.76 23.97
CA PHE A 925 5.14 -15.84 24.91
C PHE A 925 6.63 -16.16 25.04
N GLN A 926 7.40 -16.08 23.94
CA GLN A 926 8.84 -16.27 23.98
C GLN A 926 9.56 -15.11 24.67
N ALA A 927 9.14 -13.86 24.43
CA ALA A 927 9.65 -12.70 25.17
C ALA A 927 9.39 -12.84 26.69
N LEU A 928 8.19 -13.29 27.08
CA LEU A 928 7.86 -13.62 28.47
C LEU A 928 8.74 -14.73 29.05
N ARG A 929 9.03 -15.79 28.28
CA ARG A 929 9.96 -16.85 28.72
C ARG A 929 11.37 -16.32 28.94
N ASN A 930 11.85 -15.42 28.09
CA ASN A 930 13.16 -14.78 28.27
C ASN A 930 13.20 -14.00 29.59
N ALA A 931 12.18 -13.18 29.87
CA ALA A 931 12.06 -12.45 31.13
C ALA A 931 11.94 -13.39 32.35
N ALA A 932 11.14 -14.46 32.24
CA ALA A 932 10.95 -15.42 33.32
C ALA A 932 12.22 -16.21 33.65
N ALA A 933 13.01 -16.57 32.63
CA ALA A 933 14.28 -17.27 32.80
C ALA A 933 15.30 -16.41 33.54
N GLU A 934 15.41 -15.13 33.19
CA GLU A 934 16.25 -14.18 33.90
C GLU A 934 15.74 -13.90 35.31
N ALA A 935 14.43 -13.74 35.49
CA ALA A 935 13.82 -13.57 36.81
C ALA A 935 14.15 -14.72 37.76
N GLU A 936 14.11 -15.97 37.28
CA GLU A 936 14.46 -17.17 38.06
C GLU A 936 15.93 -17.18 38.48
N GLN A 937 16.85 -16.79 37.58
CA GLN A 937 18.28 -16.71 37.89
C GLN A 937 18.58 -15.71 38.99
N LEU A 938 17.82 -14.62 39.03
CA LEU A 938 17.99 -13.55 39.99
C LEU A 938 17.26 -13.81 41.33
N ARG A 939 16.67 -15.00 41.57
CA ARG A 939 16.06 -15.36 42.86
C ARG A 939 17.13 -15.77 43.87
N PRO A 940 16.98 -15.42 45.16
CA PRO A 940 17.91 -15.86 46.20
C PRO A 940 17.93 -17.39 46.27
N LYS A 941 19.10 -18.01 46.01
CA LYS A 941 19.26 -19.45 46.19
C LYS A 941 19.07 -19.80 47.67
N THR A 942 18.01 -20.52 48.01
CA THR A 942 17.88 -21.10 49.35
C THR A 942 18.97 -22.14 49.54
N ASP A 943 19.92 -21.83 50.41
CA ASP A 943 21.11 -22.62 50.68
C ASP A 943 20.75 -23.89 51.48
N LYS A 944 20.27 -24.92 50.79
CA LYS A 944 19.95 -26.25 51.35
C LYS A 944 21.20 -27.15 51.45
N HIS A 945 22.34 -26.65 51.91
CA HIS A 945 23.51 -27.52 52.17
C HIS A 945 24.40 -27.05 53.35
N LYS A 946 23.83 -26.72 54.51
CA LYS A 946 24.57 -26.72 55.79
C LYS A 946 23.77 -27.30 56.96
N GLN A 947 23.35 -28.55 56.84
CA GLN A 947 23.06 -29.40 58.00
C GLN A 947 23.55 -30.83 57.74
N LYS A 948 24.87 -31.02 57.70
CA LYS A 948 25.54 -32.30 58.04
C LYS A 948 27.07 -32.14 58.09
N SER A 949 27.56 -31.41 59.10
CA SER A 949 28.65 -31.91 59.95
C SER A 949 28.71 -31.06 61.22
N ARG A 950 28.48 -31.73 62.36
CA ARG A 950 28.84 -31.21 63.69
C ARG A 950 30.35 -31.41 63.85
N LEU A 951 31.06 -30.43 64.41
CA LEU A 951 31.99 -30.58 65.55
C LEU A 951 32.86 -29.33 65.71
N THR A 952 33.11 -29.00 66.98
CA THR A 952 34.16 -28.13 67.55
C THR A 952 34.10 -26.62 67.31
N GLN A 953 33.43 -25.96 68.27
CA GLN A 953 34.00 -24.97 69.20
C GLN A 953 35.10 -24.01 68.68
N SER A 954 34.70 -22.73 68.65
CA SER A 954 35.25 -21.65 69.50
C SER A 954 36.77 -21.52 69.63
N ALA A 955 37.32 -20.40 69.15
CA ALA A 955 38.07 -19.45 69.97
C ALA A 955 38.44 -18.16 69.19
N THR A 956 38.03 -17.01 69.74
CA THR A 956 38.80 -15.75 69.96
C THR A 956 39.65 -15.13 68.84
N ALA A 957 39.83 -13.81 68.70
CA ALA A 957 39.29 -12.59 69.32
C ALA A 957 39.98 -11.36 68.65
N LYS A 958 39.29 -10.21 68.68
CA LYS A 958 39.79 -8.81 68.88
C LYS A 958 40.80 -8.23 67.86
N ASN A 959 40.37 -7.24 67.08
CA ASN A 959 40.43 -5.77 67.31
C ASN A 959 41.74 -5.16 66.76
N GLU A 960 41.65 -4.18 65.87
CA GLU A 960 41.83 -2.75 66.21
C GLU A 960 41.66 -1.81 65.00
N HIS A 961 40.86 -0.76 65.25
CA HIS A 961 40.82 0.62 64.76
C HIS A 961 41.62 1.12 63.53
N SER A 962 40.91 1.83 62.64
CA SER A 962 40.95 3.31 62.47
C SER A 962 40.08 3.70 61.25
N GLN A 963 38.86 4.23 61.44
CA GLN A 963 38.47 5.65 61.40
C GLN A 963 39.06 6.47 60.23
N ILE A 964 38.22 6.88 59.27
CA ILE A 964 37.88 8.30 58.96
C ILE A 964 36.42 8.36 58.42
N TYR A 965 35.66 9.33 58.92
CA TYR A 965 34.26 9.67 58.60
C TYR A 965 34.15 10.63 57.40
N SER A 966 33.02 10.56 56.68
CA SER A 966 32.10 11.65 56.29
C SER A 966 31.62 11.65 54.82
N ASP A 967 30.32 11.36 54.68
CA ASP A 967 29.36 11.75 53.63
C ASP A 967 29.29 13.32 53.54
N PRO A 968 28.71 14.02 52.52
CA PRO A 968 27.82 13.56 51.43
C PRO A 968 27.90 14.28 50.05
N THR A 969 27.06 13.81 49.11
CA THR A 969 26.53 14.48 47.88
C THR A 969 27.36 14.54 46.59
N ARG A 970 26.87 13.81 45.56
CA ARG A 970 26.58 14.19 44.16
C ARG A 970 26.83 13.00 43.21
N LEU A 971 25.76 12.37 42.74
CA LEU A 971 25.79 11.67 41.44
C LEU A 971 25.36 12.69 40.39
N PRO A 972 26.23 13.06 39.43
CA PRO A 972 25.83 13.90 38.32
C PRO A 972 25.14 13.08 37.22
N SER A 973 24.19 13.78 36.59
CA SER A 973 23.59 13.51 35.30
C SER A 973 24.59 13.20 34.18
N SER A 974 24.14 12.35 33.27
CA SER A 974 24.46 12.21 31.84
C SER A 974 25.89 12.52 31.34
N GLN A 975 26.39 11.56 30.55
CA GLN A 975 27.60 11.54 29.72
C GLN A 975 28.84 10.87 30.34
N HIS A 976 29.41 9.97 29.53
CA HIS A 976 30.58 9.10 29.74
C HIS A 976 30.36 7.75 30.42
N LEU A 977 29.98 6.76 29.62
CA LEU A 977 30.54 5.41 29.76
C LEU A 977 30.78 4.85 28.35
N ASN A 978 32.00 5.10 27.87
CA ASN A 978 32.56 4.38 26.74
C ASN A 978 33.85 3.71 27.23
N LYS A 979 33.97 2.41 26.94
CA LYS A 979 35.10 1.47 27.15
C LYS A 979 35.29 0.84 28.53
N ALA A 980 34.75 -0.38 28.71
CA ALA A 980 35.54 -1.63 28.75
C ALA A 980 34.66 -2.90 28.90
N GLN A 981 34.69 -3.75 27.86
CA GLN A 981 34.18 -5.13 27.71
C GLN A 981 32.65 -5.36 27.50
N PRO A 982 32.29 -6.35 26.64
CA PRO A 982 31.27 -6.17 25.62
C PRO A 982 29.90 -6.68 26.07
N SER A 983 28.96 -5.76 26.27
CA SER A 983 27.53 -6.05 26.25
C SER A 983 27.04 -6.01 24.81
N GLY A 984 26.30 -7.05 24.40
CA GLY A 984 25.81 -7.22 23.05
C GLY A 984 24.92 -6.06 22.61
N ILE A 985 25.40 -5.33 21.61
CA ILE A 985 24.56 -4.50 20.75
C ILE A 985 23.63 -5.49 20.03
N LEU A 986 22.31 -5.31 20.17
CA LEU A 986 21.33 -6.04 19.36
C LEU A 986 21.62 -5.74 17.88
N PRO A 987 21.68 -6.74 17.00
CA PRO A 987 21.94 -6.50 15.58
C PRO A 987 20.84 -5.60 15.01
N ARG A 988 21.26 -4.60 14.22
CA ARG A 988 20.36 -3.73 13.47
C ARG A 988 19.54 -4.57 12.50
N THR A 989 18.25 -4.30 12.39
CA THR A 989 17.45 -4.80 11.27
C THR A 989 18.01 -4.15 9.98
N GLY A 990 18.39 -4.99 9.00
CA GLY A 990 18.71 -4.53 7.64
C GLY A 990 20.18 -4.39 7.24
N SER A 991 21.17 -4.56 8.11
CA SER A 991 22.59 -4.40 7.73
C SER A 991 23.50 -5.52 8.26
N GLU A 992 23.35 -6.74 7.77
CA GLU A 992 24.45 -7.71 7.80
C GLU A 992 24.60 -8.39 6.44
N SER A 993 25.58 -7.91 5.66
CA SER A 993 26.26 -8.74 4.68
C SER A 993 26.92 -9.90 5.43
N ASN A 994 26.20 -11.01 5.53
CA ASN A 994 26.58 -12.15 6.35
C ASN A 994 27.83 -12.85 5.76
N PRO A 995 28.99 -12.86 6.45
CA PRO A 995 30.21 -13.50 5.93
C PRO A 995 30.15 -15.05 6.01
N ILE A 996 29.03 -15.63 6.42
CA ILE A 996 28.83 -17.09 6.48
C ILE A 996 28.70 -17.72 5.07
N TYR A 997 28.37 -16.94 4.03
CA TYR A 997 28.28 -17.47 2.65
C TYR A 997 29.63 -17.59 1.94
N THR A 998 30.70 -16.94 2.42
CA THR A 998 32.04 -17.11 1.86
C THR A 998 32.74 -18.38 2.38
N VAL A 999 32.23 -19.04 3.42
CA VAL A 999 32.83 -20.28 3.97
C VAL A 999 32.04 -21.54 3.58
N LEU A 1000 30.73 -21.41 3.28
CA LEU A 1000 29.92 -22.54 2.76
C LEU A 1000 30.03 -22.72 1.23
N GLY A 1001 30.45 -21.68 0.49
CA GLY A 1001 30.74 -21.76 -0.96
C GLY A 1001 32.03 -22.53 -1.30
N TYR A 1002 33.03 -22.54 -0.41
CA TYR A 1002 34.26 -23.32 -0.64
C TYR A 1002 34.16 -24.78 -0.20
N LEU A 1003 33.20 -25.14 0.67
CA LEU A 1003 32.95 -26.51 1.10
C LEU A 1003 32.05 -27.32 0.15
N SER A 1004 31.26 -26.64 -0.69
CA SER A 1004 30.39 -27.29 -1.69
C SER A 1004 31.08 -27.53 -3.03
N LEU A 1005 32.17 -26.82 -3.36
CA LEU A 1005 33.02 -27.14 -4.53
C LEU A 1005 34.00 -28.32 -4.29
N ALA A 1006 34.36 -28.61 -3.04
CA ALA A 1006 35.23 -29.75 -2.71
C ALA A 1006 34.48 -31.10 -2.71
N LEU A 1007 33.16 -31.09 -2.48
CA LEU A 1007 32.34 -32.31 -2.46
C LEU A 1007 31.89 -32.74 -3.88
N LEU A 1008 31.81 -31.80 -4.83
CA LEU A 1008 31.48 -32.08 -6.23
C LEU A 1008 32.66 -32.60 -7.06
N PHE A 1009 33.91 -32.39 -6.61
CA PHE A 1009 35.09 -33.01 -7.22
C PHE A 1009 35.32 -34.47 -6.75
N LEU A 1010 34.68 -34.90 -5.66
CA LEU A 1010 34.81 -36.25 -5.10
C LEU A 1010 33.70 -37.24 -5.54
N ILE A 1011 32.71 -36.79 -6.32
CA ILE A 1011 31.61 -37.66 -6.82
C ILE A 1011 31.75 -37.94 -8.34
N SER A 1012 32.70 -37.34 -9.06
CA SER A 1012 32.87 -37.54 -10.52
C SER A 1012 33.96 -38.55 -10.95
N LEU A 1013 34.61 -39.27 -10.03
CA LEU A 1013 35.56 -40.34 -10.39
C LEU A 1013 35.15 -41.66 -9.75
N GLY A 1014 34.15 -42.30 -10.37
CA GLY A 1014 33.65 -43.59 -9.93
C GLY A 1014 32.82 -44.30 -11.00
N ARG A 1015 33.44 -44.68 -12.13
CA ARG A 1015 32.91 -45.76 -12.98
C ARG A 1015 34.01 -46.69 -13.48
N LYS A 1016 33.79 -47.97 -13.17
CA LYS A 1016 34.26 -49.23 -13.78
C LYS A 1016 35.58 -49.83 -13.30
N GLY A 1017 35.44 -51.06 -12.78
CA GLY A 1017 36.13 -52.24 -13.30
C GLY A 1017 37.40 -52.65 -12.56
N ASP A 1018 37.31 -53.79 -11.88
CA ASP A 1018 38.32 -54.76 -11.48
C ASP A 1018 39.82 -54.39 -11.65
N ILE A 1019 40.62 -54.61 -10.60
CA ILE A 1019 41.77 -55.55 -10.57
C ILE A 1019 42.60 -55.36 -9.27
N LYS A 1020 42.69 -56.47 -8.50
CA LYS A 1020 43.75 -56.98 -7.60
C LYS A 1020 44.59 -56.03 -6.69
N LEU A 1021 44.48 -56.30 -5.38
CA LEU A 1021 45.52 -56.17 -4.33
C LEU A 1021 46.86 -56.84 -4.77
N PRO A 1022 48.07 -56.48 -4.24
CA PRO A 1022 48.32 -56.24 -2.81
C PRO A 1022 49.48 -55.28 -2.39
N ARG A 1023 49.56 -55.11 -1.05
CA ARG A 1023 50.75 -54.98 -0.16
C ARG A 1023 51.52 -53.65 -0.04
N ASP A 1024 51.58 -53.26 1.25
CA ASP A 1024 52.70 -52.72 2.01
C ASP A 1024 53.31 -51.36 1.65
N GLY A 1025 53.31 -50.48 2.66
CA GLY A 1025 54.55 -49.86 3.12
C GLY A 1025 54.68 -48.35 2.93
N ARG A 1026 54.41 -47.62 4.02
CA ARG A 1026 55.11 -46.41 4.50
C ARG A 1026 55.54 -45.38 3.43
N HIS A 1027 54.87 -44.23 3.40
CA HIS A 1027 55.29 -43.02 4.13
C HIS A 1027 54.22 -41.94 4.06
#